data_AF-A0A9W2V7S4-F1
#
_entry.id   AF-A0A9W2V7S4-F1
#
_cell.length_a   1.000
_cell.length_b   1.000
_cell.length_c   1.000
_cell.angle_alpha   90.00
_cell.angle_beta   90.00
_cell.angle_gamma   90.00
#
_symmetry.space_group_name_H-M   'P 1'
#
loop_
_entity.id
_entity.type
_entity.pdbx_description
1 polymer ?
#
loop_
_entity_poly.entity_id
_entity_poly.type
_entity_poly.pdbx_seq_one_letter_code
_entity_poly.pdbx_strand_id
1 'polypeptide(L)'
;MEKRETFVQAVSKELIGEFLQFIQLDKDASDPFSLSELLDELSRKQKEELWQRLKNLLTDVLLESPVAGWRMVEVQGEDNMETEQDSKMKKNLEIIHAITSVILASVSVINESENYEDLLECAVVLNGILYALPESERKLQNAIQDLCVMWWEKGLPAKEDMGKTAFIMLLKKSLETKTGVDICRLWRIHQALYCFDYDLEESKEIKDMLLECFISVKYIKKEEGRRFLSSLFSWNIHFIKMIHETIKNQLQGLPKSLMVHIAEIYFRAWKKASGKILETIEHGCIQDFMHHGIHLPRKSPVHSRVREVLSYFHHQKKVRQGVEEMLYRLYKPILWRGLKARNSEVRSNAALLFIETFPIRDPNFNAIEMDSEIQKQFEELYSLLEDPYPMVRSTGILGVCKITSKYWEMMPPTILIDLLKKVTGELAFDTSSADVRCSVFKCLPIILDNKLSHPLLEQLLPALKYSLHDNSEKVRVAFVDMLLKVKAVRAAKFWKICPMEHILVRLESDSRPVSRRLVNLIFNSFLPVNQPEEVWCERCVTLVQMNHAAARKFYQHAHEHTACTNIAKLIHVIRHCLNACIRRAAQEGHEGHEEREKENVLDKTLSVSDVASMAGLLEIVVILWKSIHRSMENNKEARVYTINKFASVLPEYLKVFKDDRCKTPLFMLMSFMPASAVPAFSCGVISTLRNQEEGGADKRYCTLLDCLCSWGQVGHILELVCDWLPEQPQSKSNSASKRKVQIHDTRPVKPDLALVYVEYLLTHPKNRQCLLSAPRKKLNHLLKALEMSKADLESILQSPGGKPHNFNEAMALRAFSLHCRLSIHLQHKFCSEGKVYLSILEDTGFWLENKVLSFIQDQEEEYLKLHRVVYQQIIQTYLMVCKDVVMVGLGDYKFQIQLLQWSLGIMQTVKGFFYVSLLLGILKEVTGSSLIQKPDSDEEVVTLFDTVQKVFQKMLECMARSFRKQPEEGLRLLYSVQTPLHEFLMTVQSWHADTPVHRGVLSTVIAASVVEISHRLRKVSDVEELTPPEGLSDLPPFSRCLIGIIMKSPIVIR
;
A
#
# COMPACT_ATOMS: atom_id res chain seq x y z
N MET A 1 9.56 -66.50 42.84
CA MET A 1 8.64 -67.66 42.78
C MET A 1 7.31 -67.30 43.41
N GLU A 2 7.24 -67.00 44.71
CA GLU A 2 5.99 -66.70 45.44
C GLU A 2 5.16 -65.57 44.81
N LYS A 3 5.73 -64.38 44.57
CA LYS A 3 5.02 -63.24 43.94
C LYS A 3 4.46 -63.51 42.53
N ARG A 4 5.08 -64.40 41.75
CA ARG A 4 4.65 -64.70 40.36
C ARG A 4 3.38 -65.53 40.35
N GLU A 5 3.34 -66.54 41.22
CA GLU A 5 2.19 -67.42 41.37
C GLU A 5 1.02 -66.71 42.06
N THR A 6 1.31 -65.85 43.04
CA THR A 6 0.29 -64.98 43.66
C THR A 6 -0.40 -64.07 42.63
N PHE A 7 0.35 -63.46 41.71
CA PHE A 7 -0.24 -62.59 40.69
C PHE A 7 -1.15 -63.36 39.71
N VAL A 8 -0.70 -64.52 39.21
CA VAL A 8 -1.52 -65.36 38.31
C VAL A 8 -2.80 -65.81 39.01
N GLN A 9 -2.72 -66.18 40.30
CA GLN A 9 -3.89 -66.58 41.09
C GLN A 9 -4.83 -65.41 41.42
N ALA A 10 -4.30 -64.20 41.62
CA ALA A 10 -5.09 -63.00 41.91
C ALA A 10 -6.03 -62.60 40.76
N VAL A 11 -5.75 -63.03 39.52
CA VAL A 11 -6.67 -62.89 38.38
C VAL A 11 -7.84 -63.86 38.53
N SER A 12 -8.76 -63.57 39.44
CA SER A 12 -10.03 -64.25 39.60
C SER A 12 -11.10 -63.30 40.14
N LYS A 13 -12.36 -63.71 40.04
CA LYS A 13 -13.49 -62.94 40.56
C LYS A 13 -13.49 -62.86 42.08
N GLU A 14 -12.98 -63.87 42.78
CA GLU A 14 -12.91 -63.88 44.24
C GLU A 14 -11.81 -62.94 44.78
N LEU A 15 -10.74 -62.69 44.00
CA LEU A 15 -9.56 -61.93 44.42
C LEU A 15 -9.41 -60.58 43.71
N ILE A 16 -10.52 -60.00 43.24
CA ILE A 16 -10.50 -58.76 42.42
C ILE A 16 -9.80 -57.58 43.11
N GLY A 17 -9.90 -57.49 44.44
CA GLY A 17 -9.24 -56.43 45.21
C GLY A 17 -7.71 -56.55 45.21
N GLU A 18 -7.20 -57.78 45.31
CA GLU A 18 -5.76 -58.07 45.22
C GLU A 18 -5.24 -57.81 43.80
N PHE A 19 -6.01 -58.19 42.78
CA PHE A 19 -5.68 -57.90 41.38
C PHE A 19 -5.56 -56.40 41.11
N LEU A 20 -6.56 -55.60 41.53
CA LEU A 20 -6.52 -54.16 41.37
C LEU A 20 -5.36 -53.52 42.15
N GLN A 21 -5.01 -54.06 43.32
CA GLN A 21 -3.86 -53.60 44.10
C GLN A 21 -2.55 -53.80 43.35
N PHE A 22 -2.34 -54.94 42.67
CA PHE A 22 -1.16 -55.15 41.83
C PHE A 22 -1.06 -54.13 40.69
N ILE A 23 -2.18 -53.78 40.04
CA ILE A 23 -2.19 -52.77 38.98
C ILE A 23 -1.98 -51.36 39.54
N GLN A 24 -2.39 -51.11 40.78
CA GLN A 24 -2.15 -49.84 41.45
C GLN A 24 -0.68 -49.68 41.86
N LEU A 25 -0.01 -50.76 42.27
CA LEU A 25 1.44 -50.78 42.55
C LEU A 25 2.25 -50.45 41.29
N ASP A 26 1.90 -51.01 40.13
CA ASP A 26 2.58 -50.70 38.86
C ASP A 26 2.44 -49.22 38.44
N LYS A 27 1.37 -48.55 38.90
CA LYS A 27 1.14 -47.13 38.63
C LYS A 27 1.88 -46.20 39.59
N ASP A 28 2.38 -46.69 40.71
CA ASP A 28 3.12 -45.91 41.69
C ASP A 28 4.61 -45.87 41.32
N ALA A 29 5.07 -44.72 40.79
CA ALA A 29 6.46 -44.53 40.40
C ALA A 29 7.47 -44.64 41.56
N SER A 30 7.00 -44.71 42.82
CA SER A 30 7.83 -44.90 44.00
C SER A 30 7.96 -46.36 44.46
N ASP A 31 7.17 -47.28 43.90
CA ASP A 31 7.23 -48.71 44.18
C ASP A 31 8.16 -49.43 43.17
N PRO A 32 8.99 -50.40 43.60
CA PRO A 32 9.86 -51.16 42.70
C PRO A 32 9.12 -52.19 41.82
N PHE A 33 7.81 -52.38 42.00
CA PHE A 33 7.02 -53.34 41.22
C PHE A 33 6.85 -52.88 39.76
N SER A 34 7.25 -53.74 38.81
CA SER A 34 6.99 -53.56 37.38
C SER A 34 6.20 -54.73 36.83
N LEU A 35 5.03 -54.45 36.26
CA LEU A 35 4.18 -55.43 35.60
C LEU A 35 4.89 -56.06 34.39
N SER A 36 5.63 -55.27 33.61
CA SER A 36 6.37 -55.78 32.44
C SER A 36 7.50 -56.75 32.83
N GLU A 37 8.24 -56.45 33.91
CA GLU A 37 9.30 -57.35 34.39
C GLU A 37 8.71 -58.65 34.95
N LEU A 38 7.62 -58.55 35.71
CA LEU A 38 6.92 -59.72 36.24
C LEU A 38 6.44 -60.65 35.11
N LEU A 39 5.84 -60.09 34.05
CA LEU A 39 5.32 -60.86 32.92
C LEU A 39 6.41 -61.50 32.08
N ASP A 40 7.57 -60.85 31.92
CA ASP A 40 8.73 -61.42 31.21
C ASP A 40 9.32 -62.62 31.98
N GLU A 41 9.27 -62.56 33.31
CA GLU A 41 9.76 -63.60 34.21
C GLU A 41 8.83 -64.83 34.36
N LEU A 42 7.61 -64.78 33.82
CA LEU A 42 6.67 -65.91 33.87
C LEU A 42 7.11 -67.04 32.93
N SER A 43 7.01 -68.27 33.42
CA SER A 43 7.18 -69.44 32.54
C SER A 43 6.05 -69.52 31.50
N ARG A 44 6.29 -70.20 30.38
CA ARG A 44 5.28 -70.40 29.32
C ARG A 44 3.91 -70.85 29.86
N LYS A 45 3.89 -71.86 30.74
CA LYS A 45 2.65 -72.38 31.33
C LYS A 45 1.91 -71.34 32.18
N GLN A 46 2.67 -70.50 32.90
CA GLN A 46 2.09 -69.44 33.73
C GLN A 46 1.53 -68.28 32.88
N LYS A 47 2.14 -67.97 31.73
CA LYS A 47 1.58 -67.00 30.78
C LYS A 47 0.29 -67.50 30.16
N GLU A 48 0.27 -68.76 29.70
CA GLU A 48 -0.93 -69.41 29.15
C GLU A 48 -2.06 -69.46 30.20
N GLU A 49 -1.76 -69.84 31.45
CA GLU A 49 -2.74 -69.82 32.55
C GLU A 49 -3.24 -68.40 32.86
N LEU A 50 -2.36 -67.40 32.89
CA LEU A 50 -2.72 -66.00 33.10
C LEU A 50 -3.70 -65.50 32.04
N TRP A 51 -3.43 -65.76 30.76
CA TRP A 51 -4.28 -65.33 29.66
C TRP A 51 -5.66 -65.99 29.69
N GLN A 52 -5.71 -67.28 30.02
CA GLN A 52 -6.98 -68.00 30.23
C GLN A 52 -7.79 -67.39 31.39
N ARG A 53 -7.14 -67.06 32.51
CA ARG A 53 -7.78 -66.41 33.66
C ARG A 53 -8.29 -65.00 33.32
N LEU A 54 -7.50 -64.20 32.57
CA LEU A 54 -7.90 -62.87 32.10
C LEU A 54 -9.14 -62.95 31.20
N LYS A 55 -9.19 -63.93 30.29
CA LYS A 55 -10.35 -64.17 29.41
C LYS A 55 -11.60 -64.50 30.20
N ASN A 56 -11.50 -65.43 31.16
CA ASN A 56 -12.64 -65.81 32.00
C ASN A 56 -13.14 -64.61 32.81
N LEU A 57 -12.22 -63.84 33.40
CA LEU A 57 -12.56 -62.64 34.17
C LEU A 57 -13.21 -61.55 33.29
N LEU A 58 -12.66 -61.28 32.09
CA LEU A 58 -13.23 -60.32 31.15
C LEU A 58 -14.65 -60.73 30.73
N THR A 59 -14.84 -62.02 30.44
CA THR A 59 -16.14 -62.58 30.05
C THR A 59 -17.16 -62.43 31.18
N ASP A 60 -16.79 -62.80 32.42
CA ASP A 60 -17.67 -62.69 33.58
C ASP A 60 -18.09 -61.22 33.84
N VAL A 61 -17.14 -60.29 33.75
CA VAL A 61 -17.41 -58.86 33.98
C VAL A 61 -18.35 -58.28 32.92
N LEU A 62 -18.20 -58.68 31.66
CA LEU A 62 -19.08 -58.26 30.56
C LEU A 62 -20.48 -58.89 30.65
N LEU A 63 -20.60 -60.10 31.18
CA LEU A 63 -21.91 -60.73 31.44
C LEU A 63 -22.66 -60.03 32.58
N GLU A 64 -21.94 -59.57 33.62
CA GLU A 64 -22.54 -58.83 34.74
C GLU A 64 -22.93 -57.38 34.41
N SER A 65 -22.27 -56.78 33.41
CA SER A 65 -22.57 -55.42 32.92
C SER A 65 -22.60 -55.42 31.39
N PRO A 66 -23.76 -55.75 30.80
CA PRO A 66 -23.90 -55.80 29.35
C PRO A 66 -23.64 -54.44 28.69
N VAL A 67 -22.87 -54.47 27.62
CA VAL A 67 -22.37 -53.33 26.85
C VAL A 67 -23.48 -52.36 26.38
N ALA A 68 -24.69 -52.88 26.12
CA ALA A 68 -25.85 -52.09 25.69
C ALA A 68 -26.33 -51.06 26.74
N GLY A 69 -26.02 -51.28 28.02
CA GLY A 69 -26.41 -50.38 29.12
C GLY A 69 -25.49 -49.17 29.32
N TRP A 70 -24.28 -49.17 28.77
CA TRP A 70 -23.24 -48.19 29.13
C TRP A 70 -23.51 -46.77 28.61
N ARG A 71 -24.15 -46.61 27.45
CA ARG A 71 -24.46 -45.29 26.86
C ARG A 71 -25.76 -44.66 27.35
N MET A 72 -26.65 -45.44 27.98
CA MET A 72 -27.97 -44.94 28.46
C MET A 72 -27.86 -44.13 29.75
N VAL A 73 -26.76 -44.27 30.49
CA VAL A 73 -26.51 -43.62 31.78
C VAL A 73 -26.10 -42.15 31.62
N GLU A 74 -25.38 -41.76 30.56
CA GLU A 74 -24.94 -40.36 30.34
C GLU A 74 -26.08 -39.40 29.92
N VAL A 75 -27.26 -39.91 29.51
CA VAL A 75 -28.39 -39.08 29.03
C VAL A 75 -29.29 -38.60 30.18
N GLN A 76 -29.17 -39.19 31.39
CA GLN A 76 -29.87 -38.68 32.58
C GLN A 76 -29.01 -37.62 33.27
N GLY A 77 -29.41 -36.36 33.09
CA GLY A 77 -28.63 -35.16 33.43
C GLY A 77 -28.20 -35.00 34.90
N GLU A 78 -27.31 -34.03 35.08
CA GLU A 78 -26.43 -33.68 36.22
C GLU A 78 -27.06 -33.49 37.62
N ASP A 79 -28.28 -33.95 37.90
CA ASP A 79 -28.98 -33.67 39.18
C ASP A 79 -29.55 -34.92 39.90
N ASN A 80 -29.10 -36.14 39.59
CA ASN A 80 -29.55 -37.35 40.28
C ASN A 80 -28.44 -38.04 41.10
N MET A 81 -28.79 -38.42 42.33
CA MET A 81 -27.99 -39.21 43.27
C MET A 81 -27.37 -40.45 42.59
N GLU A 82 -26.07 -40.71 42.80
CA GLU A 82 -25.38 -41.91 42.28
C GLU A 82 -26.23 -43.16 42.57
N THR A 83 -26.75 -43.79 41.52
CA THR A 83 -27.51 -45.02 41.68
C THR A 83 -26.55 -46.19 41.95
N GLU A 84 -26.97 -47.22 42.70
CA GLU A 84 -26.15 -48.43 42.92
C GLU A 84 -25.66 -49.04 41.59
N GLN A 85 -26.45 -48.88 40.53
CA GLN A 85 -26.14 -49.38 39.18
C GLN A 85 -24.98 -48.62 38.51
N ASP A 86 -24.84 -47.31 38.74
CA ASP A 86 -23.71 -46.50 38.24
C ASP A 86 -22.41 -46.85 38.96
N SER A 87 -22.48 -47.07 40.27
CA SER A 87 -21.32 -47.48 41.08
C SER A 87 -20.77 -48.85 40.65
N LYS A 88 -21.68 -49.77 40.30
CA LYS A 88 -21.34 -51.11 39.80
C LYS A 88 -20.73 -51.04 38.40
N MET A 89 -21.27 -50.20 37.52
CA MET A 89 -20.73 -49.99 36.18
C MET A 89 -19.31 -49.39 36.23
N LYS A 90 -19.07 -48.35 37.04
CA LYS A 90 -17.72 -47.76 37.23
C LYS A 90 -16.71 -48.81 37.71
N LYS A 91 -17.10 -49.65 38.68
CA LYS A 91 -16.24 -50.73 39.20
C LYS A 91 -15.90 -51.77 38.12
N ASN A 92 -16.86 -52.13 37.26
CA ASN A 92 -16.64 -53.07 36.17
C ASN A 92 -15.71 -52.48 35.09
N LEU A 93 -15.84 -51.19 34.76
CA LEU A 93 -14.94 -50.50 33.83
C LEU A 93 -13.52 -50.38 34.39
N GLU A 94 -13.36 -50.18 35.69
CA GLU A 94 -12.06 -50.19 36.36
C GLU A 94 -11.38 -51.57 36.27
N ILE A 95 -12.15 -52.65 36.42
CA ILE A 95 -11.66 -54.02 36.22
C ILE A 95 -11.26 -54.25 34.76
N ILE A 96 -12.07 -53.83 33.79
CA ILE A 96 -11.74 -53.95 32.36
C ILE A 96 -10.44 -53.17 32.04
N HIS A 97 -10.24 -52.00 32.66
CA HIS A 97 -9.02 -51.22 32.49
C HIS A 97 -7.79 -51.90 33.11
N ALA A 98 -7.93 -52.53 34.27
CA ALA A 98 -6.88 -53.36 34.86
C ALA A 98 -6.52 -54.55 33.95
N ILE A 99 -7.52 -55.27 33.44
CA ILE A 99 -7.35 -56.37 32.49
C ILE A 99 -6.63 -55.87 31.21
N THR A 100 -7.07 -54.75 30.65
CA THR A 100 -6.46 -54.15 29.45
C THR A 100 -5.00 -53.79 29.68
N SER A 101 -4.65 -53.29 30.88
CA SER A 101 -3.27 -52.95 31.24
C SER A 101 -2.37 -54.19 31.25
N VAL A 102 -2.84 -55.31 31.80
CA VAL A 102 -2.10 -56.58 31.81
C VAL A 102 -1.97 -57.17 30.42
N ILE A 103 -3.03 -57.13 29.62
CA ILE A 103 -3.00 -57.59 28.22
C ILE A 103 -2.02 -56.76 27.41
N LEU A 104 -2.06 -55.43 27.52
CA LEU A 104 -1.13 -54.53 26.85
C LEU A 104 0.32 -54.85 27.22
N ALA A 105 0.63 -55.01 28.51
CA ALA A 105 1.97 -55.39 28.95
C ALA A 105 2.35 -56.81 28.45
N SER A 106 1.39 -57.73 28.40
CA SER A 106 1.62 -59.11 27.93
C SER A 106 2.06 -59.16 26.46
N VAL A 107 1.51 -58.30 25.59
CA VAL A 107 1.87 -58.24 24.15
C VAL A 107 3.36 -57.96 23.94
N SER A 108 3.99 -57.21 24.85
CA SER A 108 5.42 -56.89 24.74
C SER A 108 6.34 -58.11 24.93
N VAL A 109 5.90 -59.11 25.72
CA VAL A 109 6.67 -60.28 26.18
C VAL A 109 6.23 -61.61 25.53
N ILE A 110 5.39 -61.59 24.50
CA ILE A 110 4.96 -62.79 23.75
C ILE A 110 6.14 -63.36 22.95
N ASN A 111 6.31 -64.68 23.00
CA ASN A 111 7.24 -65.43 22.16
C ASN A 111 6.51 -66.35 21.16
N GLU A 112 7.12 -66.66 20.02
CA GLU A 112 6.54 -67.51 18.96
C GLU A 112 6.15 -68.93 19.43
N SER A 113 6.74 -69.41 20.53
CA SER A 113 6.49 -70.76 21.07
C SER A 113 5.28 -70.87 22.00
N GLU A 114 4.65 -69.76 22.41
CA GLU A 114 3.58 -69.71 23.41
C GLU A 114 2.18 -69.80 22.74
N ASN A 115 1.20 -70.47 23.35
CA ASN A 115 -0.19 -70.44 22.85
C ASN A 115 -0.93 -69.22 23.39
N TYR A 116 -1.18 -68.22 22.53
CA TYR A 116 -1.83 -66.96 22.91
C TYR A 116 -3.27 -66.82 22.38
N GLU A 117 -3.98 -67.93 22.07
CA GLU A 117 -5.40 -67.90 21.64
C GLU A 117 -6.30 -67.15 22.63
N ASP A 118 -6.18 -67.43 23.93
CA ASP A 118 -6.99 -66.75 24.96
C ASP A 118 -6.68 -65.25 25.05
N LEU A 119 -5.42 -64.86 24.77
CA LEU A 119 -5.00 -63.46 24.72
C LEU A 119 -5.56 -62.76 23.48
N LEU A 120 -5.59 -63.45 22.33
CA LEU A 120 -6.20 -62.96 21.11
C LEU A 120 -7.71 -62.75 21.29
N GLU A 121 -8.42 -63.71 21.90
CA GLU A 121 -9.84 -63.55 22.21
C GLU A 121 -10.09 -62.33 23.10
N CYS A 122 -9.28 -62.14 24.14
CA CYS A 122 -9.34 -60.93 24.97
C CYS A 122 -9.18 -59.65 24.14
N ALA A 123 -8.17 -59.59 23.27
CA ALA A 123 -7.91 -58.43 22.42
C ALA A 123 -9.07 -58.15 21.45
N VAL A 124 -9.66 -59.19 20.85
CA VAL A 124 -10.84 -59.09 19.97
C VAL A 124 -12.05 -58.57 20.72
N VAL A 125 -12.32 -59.09 21.92
CA VAL A 125 -13.41 -58.61 22.77
C VAL A 125 -13.21 -57.15 23.16
N LEU A 126 -12.01 -56.77 23.61
CA LEU A 126 -11.68 -55.39 23.97
C LEU A 126 -11.82 -54.43 22.77
N ASN A 127 -11.41 -54.85 21.58
CA ASN A 127 -11.62 -54.10 20.34
C ASN A 127 -13.11 -53.91 20.01
N GLY A 128 -13.92 -54.95 20.22
CA GLY A 128 -15.37 -54.93 19.96
C GLY A 128 -16.16 -54.01 20.89
N ILE A 129 -15.78 -53.93 22.18
CA ILE A 129 -16.48 -53.07 23.15
C ILE A 129 -16.09 -51.59 23.04
N LEU A 130 -14.99 -51.27 22.36
CA LEU A 130 -14.42 -49.93 22.30
C LEU A 130 -15.45 -48.86 21.93
N TYR A 131 -16.23 -49.10 20.86
CA TYR A 131 -17.20 -48.13 20.37
C TYR A 131 -18.36 -47.95 21.36
N ALA A 132 -18.61 -48.87 22.27
CA ALA A 132 -19.69 -48.77 23.24
C ALA A 132 -19.29 -48.10 24.56
N LEU A 133 -18.00 -47.82 24.77
CA LEU A 133 -17.51 -47.14 25.97
C LEU A 133 -18.05 -45.70 26.07
N PRO A 134 -18.43 -45.23 27.28
CA PRO A 134 -18.82 -43.84 27.52
C PRO A 134 -17.71 -42.83 27.23
N GLU A 135 -18.05 -41.56 26.95
CA GLU A 135 -17.03 -40.52 26.67
C GLU A 135 -16.17 -40.19 27.90
N SER A 136 -16.71 -40.43 29.10
CA SER A 136 -16.01 -40.28 30.38
C SER A 136 -14.80 -41.22 30.54
N GLU A 137 -14.79 -42.38 29.87
CA GLU A 137 -13.76 -43.43 30.00
C GLU A 137 -12.59 -43.31 29.02
N ARG A 138 -12.05 -42.09 28.86
CA ARG A 138 -10.93 -41.83 27.92
C ARG A 138 -9.68 -42.63 28.24
N LYS A 139 -9.42 -42.96 29.51
CA LYS A 139 -8.22 -43.73 29.91
C LYS A 139 -8.28 -45.15 29.36
N LEU A 140 -9.42 -45.82 29.49
CA LEU A 140 -9.65 -47.16 28.96
C LEU A 140 -9.63 -47.16 27.43
N GLN A 141 -10.29 -46.19 26.78
CA GLN A 141 -10.22 -46.05 25.32
C GLN A 141 -8.77 -45.90 24.81
N ASN A 142 -7.95 -45.10 25.49
CA ASN A 142 -6.53 -44.95 25.14
C ASN A 142 -5.73 -46.24 25.38
N ALA A 143 -6.01 -46.99 26.45
CA ALA A 143 -5.33 -48.26 26.72
C ALA A 143 -5.66 -49.31 25.65
N ILE A 144 -6.93 -49.39 25.22
CA ILE A 144 -7.34 -50.26 24.10
C ILE A 144 -6.71 -49.79 22.79
N GLN A 145 -6.64 -48.47 22.55
CA GLN A 145 -5.92 -47.91 21.39
C GLN A 145 -4.44 -48.32 21.38
N ASP A 146 -3.74 -48.19 22.51
CA ASP A 146 -2.33 -48.55 22.65
C ASP A 146 -2.13 -50.06 22.45
N LEU A 147 -3.09 -50.89 22.93
CA LEU A 147 -3.12 -52.33 22.67
C LEU A 147 -3.21 -52.63 21.18
N CYS A 148 -4.16 -52.04 20.46
CA CYS A 148 -4.33 -52.25 19.03
C CYS A 148 -3.09 -51.81 18.22
N VAL A 149 -2.44 -50.71 18.63
CA VAL A 149 -1.17 -50.26 18.02
C VAL A 149 -0.06 -51.27 18.26
N MET A 150 0.13 -51.73 19.49
CA MET A 150 1.19 -52.69 19.82
C MET A 150 0.95 -54.05 19.14
N TRP A 151 -0.31 -54.49 19.06
CA TRP A 151 -0.73 -55.69 18.36
C TRP A 151 -0.39 -55.63 16.86
N TRP A 152 -0.65 -54.48 16.24
CA TRP A 152 -0.27 -54.20 14.85
C TRP A 152 1.26 -54.25 14.66
N GLU A 153 2.01 -53.56 15.50
CA GLU A 153 3.48 -53.46 15.41
C GLU A 153 4.17 -54.83 15.59
N LYS A 154 3.63 -55.71 16.44
CA LYS A 154 4.11 -57.08 16.63
C LYS A 154 3.71 -58.03 15.49
N GLY A 155 2.73 -57.68 14.67
CA GLY A 155 2.31 -58.49 13.51
C GLY A 155 1.54 -59.77 13.85
N LEU A 156 0.83 -59.78 14.98
CA LEU A 156 0.08 -60.93 15.51
C LEU A 156 -1.15 -61.28 14.65
N PRO A 157 -1.78 -62.46 14.84
CA PRO A 157 -3.06 -62.82 14.20
C PRO A 157 -4.16 -61.78 14.42
N ALA A 158 -5.11 -61.68 13.48
CA ALA A 158 -6.15 -60.64 13.45
C ALA A 158 -5.61 -59.18 13.45
N LYS A 159 -4.34 -58.97 13.09
CA LYS A 159 -3.75 -57.62 13.00
C LYS A 159 -4.54 -56.66 12.11
N GLU A 160 -5.23 -57.15 11.08
CA GLU A 160 -5.95 -56.26 10.15
C GLU A 160 -7.08 -55.51 10.86
N ASP A 161 -7.87 -56.20 11.69
CA ASP A 161 -8.96 -55.58 12.44
C ASP A 161 -8.44 -54.65 13.54
N MET A 162 -7.41 -55.06 14.26
CA MET A 162 -6.74 -54.22 15.27
C MET A 162 -6.12 -52.98 14.63
N GLY A 163 -5.49 -53.16 13.47
CA GLY A 163 -4.88 -52.09 12.67
C GLY A 163 -5.91 -51.08 12.20
N LYS A 164 -7.06 -51.54 11.69
CA LYS A 164 -8.18 -50.67 11.29
C LYS A 164 -8.65 -49.82 12.45
N THR A 165 -8.91 -50.41 13.62
CA THR A 165 -9.33 -49.66 14.80
C THR A 165 -8.27 -48.67 15.25
N ALA A 166 -7.02 -49.11 15.40
CA ALA A 166 -5.90 -48.25 15.79
C ALA A 166 -5.75 -47.05 14.86
N PHE A 167 -5.89 -47.27 13.55
CA PHE A 167 -5.79 -46.24 12.52
C PHE A 167 -6.91 -45.21 12.64
N ILE A 168 -8.17 -45.64 12.71
CA ILE A 168 -9.33 -44.73 12.85
C ILE A 168 -9.19 -43.87 14.11
N MET A 169 -8.87 -44.50 15.25
CA MET A 169 -8.74 -43.78 16.51
C MET A 169 -7.59 -42.77 16.49
N LEU A 170 -6.43 -43.14 15.95
CA LEU A 170 -5.27 -42.24 15.87
C LEU A 170 -5.53 -41.10 14.88
N LEU A 171 -6.20 -41.38 13.77
CA LEU A 171 -6.61 -40.37 12.80
C LEU A 171 -7.56 -39.35 13.42
N LYS A 172 -8.65 -39.81 14.05
CA LYS A 172 -9.61 -38.95 14.74
C LYS A 172 -8.94 -38.11 15.84
N LYS A 173 -8.17 -38.75 16.71
CA LYS A 173 -7.42 -38.08 17.79
C LYS A 173 -6.46 -37.02 17.25
N SER A 174 -5.74 -37.32 16.17
CA SER A 174 -4.79 -36.37 15.57
C SER A 174 -5.46 -35.10 15.00
N LEU A 175 -6.71 -35.21 14.54
CA LEU A 175 -7.51 -34.09 14.04
C LEU A 175 -8.11 -33.26 15.18
N GLU A 176 -8.53 -33.93 16.26
CA GLU A 176 -9.11 -33.30 17.46
C GLU A 176 -8.07 -32.59 18.34
N THR A 177 -7.05 -33.33 18.81
CA THR A 177 -6.03 -32.81 19.74
C THR A 177 -5.09 -31.84 19.03
N LYS A 178 -4.96 -32.01 17.70
CA LYS A 178 -4.06 -31.27 16.84
C LYS A 178 -2.61 -31.35 17.37
N THR A 179 -2.19 -32.41 18.07
CA THR A 179 -0.81 -32.49 18.56
C THR A 179 0.13 -33.12 17.51
N GLY A 180 1.41 -32.74 17.55
CA GLY A 180 2.40 -33.33 16.64
C GLY A 180 2.77 -34.79 16.97
N VAL A 181 2.48 -35.23 18.20
CA VAL A 181 2.81 -36.59 18.67
C VAL A 181 1.88 -37.61 18.04
N ASP A 182 0.58 -37.31 17.99
CA ASP A 182 -0.42 -38.20 17.40
C ASP A 182 -0.19 -38.39 15.89
N ILE A 183 0.27 -37.35 15.18
CA ILE A 183 0.68 -37.44 13.76
C ILE A 183 1.86 -38.40 13.58
N CYS A 184 2.85 -38.34 14.49
CA CYS A 184 3.99 -39.26 14.44
C CYS A 184 3.57 -40.70 14.70
N ARG A 185 2.63 -40.93 15.63
CA ARG A 185 2.06 -42.25 15.92
C ARG A 185 1.27 -42.79 14.73
N LEU A 186 0.40 -41.98 14.14
CA LEU A 186 -0.35 -42.36 12.94
C LEU A 186 0.58 -42.73 11.78
N TRP A 187 1.67 -41.98 11.59
CA TRP A 187 2.67 -42.31 10.58
C TRP A 187 3.33 -43.69 10.80
N ARG A 188 3.53 -44.15 12.04
CA ARG A 188 4.11 -45.49 12.29
C ARG A 188 3.20 -46.61 11.80
N ILE A 189 1.89 -46.47 11.97
CA ILE A 189 0.89 -47.47 11.58
C ILE A 189 0.24 -47.20 10.22
N HIS A 190 0.76 -46.28 9.40
CA HIS A 190 0.11 -45.85 8.16
C HIS A 190 -0.22 -46.98 7.18
N GLN A 191 0.50 -48.10 7.24
CA GLN A 191 0.24 -49.29 6.43
C GLN A 191 -1.10 -49.97 6.73
N ALA A 192 -1.66 -49.74 7.93
CA ALA A 192 -3.00 -50.22 8.28
C ALA A 192 -4.10 -49.63 7.38
N LEU A 193 -3.84 -48.51 6.69
CA LEU A 193 -4.74 -47.96 5.68
C LEU A 193 -5.05 -48.98 4.57
N TYR A 194 -4.10 -49.84 4.20
CA TYR A 194 -4.30 -50.82 3.13
C TYR A 194 -5.19 -52.00 3.53
N CYS A 195 -5.56 -52.11 4.82
CA CYS A 195 -6.56 -53.08 5.26
C CYS A 195 -7.99 -52.61 4.94
N PHE A 196 -8.20 -51.33 4.62
CA PHE A 196 -9.49 -50.79 4.22
C PHE A 196 -9.73 -50.98 2.73
N ASP A 197 -10.88 -51.58 2.39
CA ASP A 197 -11.35 -51.61 1.01
C ASP A 197 -11.89 -50.22 0.62
N TYR A 198 -11.36 -49.66 -0.45
CA TYR A 198 -11.75 -48.34 -0.92
C TYR A 198 -13.22 -48.29 -1.37
N ASP A 199 -13.79 -49.35 -1.93
CA ASP A 199 -15.12 -49.29 -2.56
C ASP A 199 -16.28 -49.52 -1.58
N LEU A 200 -16.00 -49.89 -0.32
CA LEU A 200 -17.02 -50.08 0.72
C LEU A 200 -17.49 -48.74 1.34
N GLU A 201 -18.77 -48.67 1.71
CA GLU A 201 -19.38 -47.51 2.39
C GLU A 201 -18.73 -47.24 3.77
N GLU A 202 -18.27 -48.29 4.46
CA GLU A 202 -17.58 -48.18 5.75
C GLU A 202 -16.31 -47.33 5.66
N SER A 203 -15.70 -47.24 4.47
CA SER A 203 -14.50 -46.42 4.22
C SER A 203 -14.82 -44.95 3.97
N LYS A 204 -16.10 -44.54 3.88
CA LYS A 204 -16.49 -43.16 3.61
C LYS A 204 -16.04 -42.19 4.71
N GLU A 205 -16.29 -42.55 5.97
CA GLU A 205 -15.88 -41.73 7.12
C GLU A 205 -14.36 -41.52 7.14
N ILE A 206 -13.59 -42.56 6.80
CA ILE A 206 -12.13 -42.50 6.74
C ILE A 206 -11.67 -41.61 5.58
N LYS A 207 -12.29 -41.72 4.40
CA LYS A 207 -11.97 -40.83 3.26
C LYS A 207 -12.13 -39.36 3.66
N ASP A 208 -13.23 -39.01 4.33
CA ASP A 208 -13.50 -37.64 4.77
C ASP A 208 -12.45 -37.13 5.77
N MET A 209 -12.12 -37.94 6.80
CA MET A 209 -11.06 -37.60 7.77
C MET A 209 -9.67 -37.48 7.12
N LEU A 210 -9.34 -38.34 6.15
CA LEU A 210 -8.08 -38.27 5.42
C LEU A 210 -7.99 -37.01 4.55
N LEU A 211 -9.10 -36.58 3.94
CA LEU A 211 -9.16 -35.32 3.18
C LEU A 211 -9.01 -34.12 4.11
N GLU A 212 -9.58 -34.14 5.32
CA GLU A 212 -9.41 -33.09 6.32
C GLU A 212 -7.92 -32.89 6.70
N CYS A 213 -7.12 -33.95 6.70
CA CYS A 213 -5.68 -33.86 6.97
C CYS A 213 -4.94 -32.97 5.96
N PHE A 214 -5.40 -32.87 4.70
CA PHE A 214 -4.82 -31.98 3.68
C PHE A 214 -5.17 -30.51 3.88
N ILE A 215 -6.12 -30.19 4.76
CA ILE A 215 -6.53 -28.83 5.14
C ILE A 215 -5.83 -28.41 6.44
N SER A 216 -5.41 -29.37 7.25
CA SER A 216 -4.75 -29.12 8.53
C SER A 216 -3.33 -28.56 8.37
N VAL A 217 -3.14 -27.30 8.79
CA VAL A 217 -1.83 -26.62 8.80
C VAL A 217 -0.76 -27.42 9.56
N LYS A 218 -1.13 -28.15 10.63
CA LYS A 218 -0.18 -28.91 11.43
C LYS A 218 0.36 -30.12 10.67
N TYR A 219 -0.51 -30.83 9.94
CA TYR A 219 -0.10 -31.92 9.05
C TYR A 219 0.84 -31.43 7.95
N ILE A 220 0.50 -30.30 7.30
CA ILE A 220 1.31 -29.73 6.22
C ILE A 220 2.70 -29.27 6.72
N LYS A 221 2.77 -28.65 7.92
CA LYS A 221 4.03 -28.13 8.49
C LYS A 221 4.91 -29.22 9.09
N LYS A 222 4.35 -30.29 9.66
CA LYS A 222 5.12 -31.37 10.30
C LYS A 222 5.72 -32.31 9.25
N GLU A 223 6.96 -32.75 9.44
CA GLU A 223 7.65 -33.64 8.49
C GLU A 223 6.98 -35.01 8.36
N GLU A 224 6.61 -35.62 9.48
CA GLU A 224 5.88 -36.89 9.53
C GLU A 224 4.49 -36.75 8.90
N GLY A 225 3.83 -35.59 9.10
CA GLY A 225 2.56 -35.27 8.45
C GLY A 225 2.69 -35.21 6.93
N ARG A 226 3.71 -34.54 6.39
CA ARG A 226 3.99 -34.55 4.94
C ARG A 226 4.26 -35.94 4.40
N ARG A 227 5.02 -36.78 5.11
CA ARG A 227 5.27 -38.18 4.73
C ARG A 227 3.96 -38.97 4.65
N PHE A 228 3.12 -38.83 5.67
CA PHE A 228 1.79 -39.44 5.73
C PHE A 228 0.92 -39.01 4.55
N LEU A 229 0.72 -37.70 4.37
CA LEU A 229 -0.07 -37.14 3.27
C LEU A 229 0.45 -37.58 1.89
N SER A 230 1.77 -37.64 1.70
CA SER A 230 2.36 -38.12 0.44
C SER A 230 2.07 -39.59 0.17
N SER A 231 1.98 -40.42 1.22
CA SER A 231 1.70 -41.85 1.08
C SER A 231 0.26 -42.15 0.67
N LEU A 232 -0.69 -41.24 0.98
CA LEU A 232 -2.10 -41.41 0.64
C LEU A 232 -2.37 -41.42 -0.87
N PHE A 233 -1.47 -40.84 -1.67
CA PHE A 233 -1.54 -40.90 -3.14
C PHE A 233 -1.38 -42.32 -3.70
N SER A 234 -0.88 -43.27 -2.91
CA SER A 234 -0.69 -44.65 -3.32
C SER A 234 -1.90 -45.55 -3.02
N TRP A 235 -2.93 -45.05 -2.31
CA TRP A 235 -4.06 -45.88 -1.87
C TRP A 235 -5.04 -46.21 -2.99
N ASN A 236 -5.53 -45.21 -3.73
CA ASN A 236 -6.46 -45.41 -4.85
C ASN A 236 -6.42 -44.25 -5.85
N ILE A 237 -6.56 -44.55 -7.15
CA ILE A 237 -6.49 -43.56 -8.25
C ILE A 237 -7.61 -42.50 -8.15
N HIS A 238 -8.83 -42.90 -7.77
CA HIS A 238 -9.94 -41.97 -7.57
C HIS A 238 -9.71 -41.09 -6.35
N PHE A 239 -9.06 -41.61 -5.30
CA PHE A 239 -8.71 -40.82 -4.12
C PHE A 239 -7.70 -39.71 -4.44
N ILE A 240 -6.74 -39.95 -5.35
CA ILE A 240 -5.81 -38.91 -5.81
C ILE A 240 -6.57 -37.69 -6.35
N LYS A 241 -7.64 -37.92 -7.12
CA LYS A 241 -8.48 -36.84 -7.66
C LYS A 241 -9.18 -36.07 -6.54
N MET A 242 -9.75 -36.78 -5.56
CA MET A 242 -10.36 -36.16 -4.38
C MET A 242 -9.36 -35.34 -3.56
N ILE A 243 -8.14 -35.86 -3.35
CA ILE A 243 -7.05 -35.11 -2.68
C ILE A 243 -6.76 -33.82 -3.44
N HIS A 244 -6.62 -33.90 -4.75
CA HIS A 244 -6.29 -32.75 -5.59
C HIS A 244 -7.40 -31.68 -5.57
N GLU A 245 -8.66 -32.09 -5.69
CA GLU A 245 -9.82 -31.21 -5.59
C GLU A 245 -9.91 -30.53 -4.22
N THR A 246 -9.71 -31.28 -3.13
CA THR A 246 -9.66 -30.75 -1.77
C THR A 246 -8.59 -29.69 -1.61
N ILE A 247 -7.36 -29.95 -2.06
CA ILE A 247 -6.27 -28.97 -2.00
C ILE A 247 -6.62 -27.73 -2.82
N LYS A 248 -7.15 -27.88 -4.04
CA LYS A 248 -7.54 -26.76 -4.91
C LYS A 248 -8.59 -25.87 -4.26
N ASN A 249 -9.64 -26.47 -3.69
CA ASN A 249 -10.72 -25.74 -3.03
C ASN A 249 -10.23 -24.95 -1.82
N GLN A 250 -9.16 -25.41 -1.16
CA GLN A 250 -8.62 -24.77 0.04
C GLN A 250 -7.44 -23.83 -0.22
N LEU A 251 -6.96 -23.69 -1.47
CA LEU A 251 -5.81 -22.85 -1.79
C LEU A 251 -6.00 -21.41 -1.30
N GLN A 252 -7.20 -20.84 -1.43
CA GLN A 252 -7.46 -19.47 -0.99
C GLN A 252 -7.33 -19.31 0.53
N GLY A 253 -7.80 -20.30 1.30
CA GLY A 253 -7.76 -20.30 2.76
C GLY A 253 -6.38 -20.55 3.35
N LEU A 254 -5.51 -21.27 2.62
CA LEU A 254 -4.16 -21.58 3.10
C LEU A 254 -3.18 -20.40 2.92
N PRO A 255 -2.29 -20.13 3.89
CA PRO A 255 -1.21 -19.16 3.75
C PRO A 255 -0.25 -19.51 2.61
N LYS A 256 0.23 -18.50 1.88
CA LYS A 256 1.17 -18.69 0.75
C LYS A 256 2.45 -19.44 1.17
N SER A 257 2.94 -19.22 2.39
CA SER A 257 4.14 -19.89 2.92
C SER A 257 4.01 -21.42 3.00
N LEU A 258 2.79 -21.97 3.04
CA LEU A 258 2.57 -23.42 3.06
C LEU A 258 2.66 -24.06 1.67
N MET A 259 2.63 -23.28 0.59
CA MET A 259 2.61 -23.83 -0.78
C MET A 259 3.87 -24.63 -1.11
N VAL A 260 5.01 -24.26 -0.53
CA VAL A 260 6.26 -25.02 -0.63
C VAL A 260 6.10 -26.43 -0.04
N HIS A 261 5.41 -26.56 1.10
CA HIS A 261 5.13 -27.85 1.73
C HIS A 261 4.09 -28.67 0.98
N ILE A 262 3.06 -28.02 0.42
CA ILE A 262 2.08 -28.68 -0.46
C ILE A 262 2.79 -29.23 -1.71
N ALA A 263 3.65 -28.43 -2.34
CA ALA A 263 4.42 -28.88 -3.49
C ALA A 263 5.36 -30.05 -3.15
N GLU A 264 5.97 -30.02 -1.97
CA GLU A 264 6.77 -31.13 -1.46
C GLU A 264 5.97 -32.43 -1.31
N ILE A 265 4.71 -32.37 -0.85
CA ILE A 265 3.83 -33.55 -0.76
C ILE A 265 3.60 -34.17 -2.14
N TYR A 266 3.20 -33.36 -3.13
CA TYR A 266 3.05 -33.84 -4.50
C TYR A 266 4.36 -34.39 -5.08
N PHE A 267 5.48 -33.72 -4.83
CA PHE A 267 6.79 -34.16 -5.32
C PHE A 267 7.22 -35.50 -4.72
N ARG A 268 6.98 -35.72 -3.42
CA ARG A 268 7.27 -37.00 -2.75
C ARG A 268 6.37 -38.12 -3.26
N ALA A 269 5.09 -37.84 -3.47
CA ALA A 269 4.14 -38.77 -4.07
C ALA A 269 4.55 -39.16 -5.50
N TRP A 270 4.81 -38.16 -6.35
CA TRP A 270 5.30 -38.35 -7.72
C TRP A 270 6.56 -39.23 -7.77
N LYS A 271 7.56 -38.92 -6.92
CA LYS A 271 8.84 -39.66 -6.89
C LYS A 271 8.68 -41.16 -6.58
N LYS A 272 7.67 -41.54 -5.81
CA LYS A 272 7.41 -42.94 -5.42
C LYS A 272 6.43 -43.66 -6.35
N ALA A 273 5.73 -42.93 -7.21
CA ALA A 273 4.65 -43.47 -8.03
C ALA A 273 5.18 -44.18 -9.29
N SER A 274 4.42 -45.18 -9.75
CA SER A 274 4.67 -45.89 -11.01
C SER A 274 3.34 -46.26 -11.68
N GLY A 275 3.38 -46.55 -12.99
CA GLY A 275 2.20 -46.96 -13.76
C GLY A 275 1.07 -45.92 -13.72
N LYS A 276 -0.18 -46.39 -13.58
CA LYS A 276 -1.39 -45.54 -13.60
C LYS A 276 -1.42 -44.47 -12.50
N ILE A 277 -0.80 -44.73 -11.34
CA ILE A 277 -0.71 -43.75 -10.25
C ILE A 277 0.16 -42.56 -10.68
N LEU A 278 1.31 -42.83 -11.31
CA LEU A 278 2.21 -41.80 -11.82
C LEU A 278 1.51 -40.93 -12.88
N GLU A 279 0.84 -41.57 -13.84
CA GLU A 279 0.06 -40.88 -14.88
C GLU A 279 -1.01 -39.97 -14.28
N THR A 280 -1.70 -40.44 -13.24
CA THR A 280 -2.76 -39.66 -12.56
C THR A 280 -2.18 -38.46 -11.81
N ILE A 281 -1.04 -38.60 -11.13
CA ILE A 281 -0.37 -37.49 -10.44
C ILE A 281 0.14 -36.46 -11.46
N GLU A 282 0.78 -36.93 -12.52
CA GLU A 282 1.35 -36.05 -13.55
C GLU A 282 0.28 -35.28 -14.31
N HIS A 283 -0.69 -35.98 -14.91
CA HIS A 283 -1.70 -35.37 -15.78
C HIS A 283 -2.92 -34.84 -15.01
N GLY A 284 -3.31 -35.51 -13.94
CA GLY A 284 -4.48 -35.14 -13.13
C GLY A 284 -4.20 -34.10 -12.05
N CYS A 285 -2.95 -33.88 -11.65
CA CYS A 285 -2.61 -32.93 -10.59
C CYS A 285 -1.57 -31.89 -11.02
N ILE A 286 -0.36 -32.33 -11.40
CA ILE A 286 0.75 -31.40 -11.67
C ILE A 286 0.45 -30.57 -12.92
N GLN A 287 0.03 -31.21 -14.01
CA GLN A 287 -0.33 -30.53 -15.26
C GLN A 287 -1.57 -29.63 -15.09
N ASP A 288 -2.50 -29.98 -14.20
CA ASP A 288 -3.62 -29.12 -13.84
C ASP A 288 -3.14 -27.81 -13.18
N PHE A 289 -2.21 -27.87 -12.24
CA PHE A 289 -1.59 -26.66 -11.70
C PHE A 289 -0.83 -25.87 -12.76
N MET A 290 -0.13 -26.53 -13.68
CA MET A 290 0.55 -25.86 -14.79
C MET A 290 -0.45 -25.12 -15.70
N HIS A 291 -1.57 -25.76 -16.03
CA HIS A 291 -2.65 -25.15 -16.80
C HIS A 291 -3.22 -23.93 -16.08
N HIS A 292 -3.55 -24.04 -14.80
CA HIS A 292 -4.03 -22.90 -13.99
C HIS A 292 -2.97 -21.80 -13.85
N GLY A 293 -1.69 -22.15 -13.77
CA GLY A 293 -0.59 -21.19 -13.75
C GLY A 293 -0.49 -20.34 -15.03
N ILE A 294 -0.98 -20.85 -16.16
CA ILE A 294 -1.06 -20.13 -17.43
C ILE A 294 -2.36 -19.33 -17.53
N HIS A 295 -3.50 -19.92 -17.16
CA HIS A 295 -4.82 -19.39 -17.49
C HIS A 295 -5.48 -18.55 -16.40
N LEU A 296 -5.03 -18.63 -15.13
CA LEU A 296 -5.62 -17.83 -14.05
C LEU A 296 -5.34 -16.33 -14.25
N PRO A 297 -6.34 -15.46 -14.06
CA PRO A 297 -6.11 -14.02 -13.99
C PRO A 297 -5.15 -13.66 -12.86
N ARG A 298 -4.25 -12.70 -13.05
CA ARG A 298 -3.26 -12.28 -12.04
C ARG A 298 -3.89 -11.71 -10.78
N LYS A 299 -5.10 -11.17 -10.89
CA LYS A 299 -5.91 -10.67 -9.76
C LYS A 299 -6.51 -11.80 -8.90
N SER A 300 -6.48 -13.05 -9.38
CA SER A 300 -7.02 -14.18 -8.64
C SER A 300 -6.25 -14.38 -7.32
N PRO A 301 -6.95 -14.58 -6.18
CA PRO A 301 -6.31 -14.77 -4.88
C PRO A 301 -5.43 -16.04 -4.83
N VAL A 302 -5.65 -16.99 -5.74
CA VAL A 302 -4.90 -18.25 -5.81
C VAL A 302 -3.78 -18.25 -6.86
N HIS A 303 -3.72 -17.28 -7.78
CA HIS A 303 -2.71 -17.26 -8.84
C HIS A 303 -1.26 -17.29 -8.29
N SER A 304 -0.97 -16.45 -7.29
CA SER A 304 0.37 -16.41 -6.67
C SER A 304 0.72 -17.70 -5.91
N ARG A 305 -0.28 -18.45 -5.44
CA ARG A 305 -0.10 -19.71 -4.71
C ARG A 305 0.19 -20.87 -5.66
N VAL A 306 -0.55 -20.96 -6.76
CA VAL A 306 -0.29 -21.93 -7.83
C VAL A 306 1.13 -21.74 -8.39
N ARG A 307 1.54 -20.48 -8.61
CA ARG A 307 2.92 -20.16 -9.02
C ARG A 307 3.98 -20.62 -8.01
N GLU A 308 3.70 -20.49 -6.72
CA GLU A 308 4.60 -20.96 -5.66
C GLU A 308 4.70 -22.49 -5.62
N VAL A 309 3.61 -23.21 -5.88
CA VAL A 309 3.63 -24.68 -5.98
C VAL A 309 4.51 -25.12 -7.16
N LEU A 310 4.33 -24.50 -8.33
CA LEU A 310 5.09 -24.84 -9.54
C LEU A 310 6.57 -24.50 -9.42
N SER A 311 6.91 -23.37 -8.77
CA SER A 311 8.30 -22.94 -8.60
C SER A 311 9.12 -24.02 -7.89
N TYR A 312 8.54 -24.76 -6.94
CA TYR A 312 9.21 -25.87 -6.25
C TYR A 312 9.74 -26.90 -7.25
N PHE A 313 8.91 -27.38 -8.18
CA PHE A 313 9.30 -28.36 -9.20
C PHE A 313 10.41 -27.81 -10.12
N HIS A 314 10.34 -26.53 -10.49
CA HIS A 314 11.35 -25.90 -11.34
C HIS A 314 12.72 -25.81 -10.66
N HIS A 315 12.76 -25.60 -9.33
CA HIS A 315 14.01 -25.59 -8.58
C HIS A 315 14.62 -27.00 -8.42
N GLN A 316 13.80 -28.06 -8.35
CA GLN A 316 14.28 -29.45 -8.24
C GLN A 316 14.94 -29.96 -9.52
N LYS A 317 14.69 -29.29 -10.65
CA LYS A 317 15.23 -29.62 -11.98
C LYS A 317 16.74 -29.92 -12.00
N LYS A 318 17.56 -29.14 -11.27
CA LYS A 318 19.03 -29.30 -11.25
C LYS A 318 19.53 -30.39 -10.29
N VAL A 319 18.68 -30.85 -9.37
CA VAL A 319 19.11 -31.64 -8.19
C VAL A 319 18.63 -33.08 -8.28
N ARG A 320 17.53 -33.34 -9.00
CA ARG A 320 16.85 -34.64 -8.99
C ARG A 320 16.65 -35.17 -10.41
N GLN A 321 17.08 -36.41 -10.62
CA GLN A 321 16.89 -37.14 -11.88
C GLN A 321 15.40 -37.32 -12.21
N GLY A 322 15.05 -37.30 -13.50
CA GLY A 322 13.69 -37.50 -14.01
C GLY A 322 12.80 -36.24 -14.01
N VAL A 323 13.17 -35.18 -13.26
CA VAL A 323 12.37 -33.95 -13.20
C VAL A 323 12.38 -33.20 -14.53
N GLU A 324 13.51 -33.13 -15.22
CA GLU A 324 13.60 -32.48 -16.55
C GLU A 324 12.68 -33.13 -17.57
N GLU A 325 12.70 -34.47 -17.66
CA GLU A 325 11.85 -35.24 -18.56
C GLU A 325 10.35 -35.01 -18.27
N MET A 326 9.95 -35.09 -16.99
CA MET A 326 8.57 -34.82 -16.58
C MET A 326 8.16 -33.38 -16.95
N LEU A 327 8.98 -32.37 -16.65
CA LEU A 327 8.67 -30.98 -17.00
C LEU A 327 8.53 -30.79 -18.51
N TYR A 328 9.40 -31.41 -19.31
CA TYR A 328 9.30 -31.40 -20.77
C TYR A 328 7.97 -32.01 -21.24
N ARG A 329 7.63 -33.22 -20.78
CA ARG A 329 6.39 -33.93 -21.15
C ARG A 329 5.14 -33.13 -20.77
N LEU A 330 5.07 -32.59 -19.55
CA LEU A 330 3.86 -31.93 -19.04
C LEU A 330 3.66 -30.51 -19.58
N TYR A 331 4.73 -29.76 -19.87
CA TYR A 331 4.59 -28.44 -20.48
C TYR A 331 4.36 -28.46 -21.99
N LYS A 332 4.84 -29.49 -22.70
CA LYS A 332 4.75 -29.60 -24.17
C LYS A 332 3.35 -29.28 -24.75
N PRO A 333 2.22 -29.80 -24.23
CA PRO A 333 0.91 -29.51 -24.82
C PRO A 333 0.31 -28.14 -24.45
N ILE A 334 0.80 -27.49 -23.39
CA ILE A 334 0.13 -26.31 -22.79
C ILE A 334 0.94 -25.02 -22.91
N LEU A 335 2.26 -25.07 -22.71
CA LEU A 335 3.09 -23.88 -22.60
C LEU A 335 3.20 -23.15 -23.93
N TRP A 336 3.54 -23.88 -25.00
CA TRP A 336 3.70 -23.32 -26.34
C TRP A 336 2.38 -22.76 -26.91
N ARG A 337 1.24 -23.39 -26.55
CA ARG A 337 -0.09 -22.85 -26.87
C ARG A 337 -0.40 -21.60 -26.06
N GLY A 338 -0.03 -21.58 -24.78
CA GLY A 338 -0.17 -20.43 -23.89
C GLY A 338 0.60 -19.21 -24.39
N LEU A 339 1.84 -19.41 -24.86
CA LEU A 339 2.68 -18.35 -25.46
C LEU A 339 2.07 -17.77 -26.75
N LYS A 340 1.20 -18.53 -27.44
CA LYS A 340 0.53 -18.12 -28.69
C LYS A 340 -0.96 -17.82 -28.49
N ALA A 341 -1.42 -17.70 -27.25
CA ALA A 341 -2.82 -17.45 -26.93
C ALA A 341 -3.29 -16.07 -27.40
N ARG A 342 -4.58 -15.93 -27.73
CA ARG A 342 -5.16 -14.62 -28.09
C ARG A 342 -5.12 -13.61 -26.94
N ASN A 343 -5.29 -14.08 -25.71
CA ASN A 343 -5.27 -13.26 -24.50
C ASN A 343 -3.83 -12.94 -24.07
N SER A 344 -3.51 -11.66 -23.92
CA SER A 344 -2.15 -11.20 -23.57
C SER A 344 -1.74 -11.54 -22.13
N GLU A 345 -2.68 -11.65 -21.19
CA GLU A 345 -2.41 -12.08 -19.82
C GLU A 345 -2.01 -13.55 -19.77
N VAL A 346 -2.69 -14.39 -20.54
CA VAL A 346 -2.34 -15.81 -20.72
C VAL A 346 -0.94 -15.95 -21.31
N ARG A 347 -0.63 -15.20 -22.39
CA ARG A 347 0.73 -15.18 -22.98
C ARG A 347 1.78 -14.74 -21.96
N SER A 348 1.50 -13.68 -21.20
CA SER A 348 2.42 -13.15 -20.19
C SER A 348 2.63 -14.12 -19.02
N ASN A 349 1.61 -14.87 -18.60
CA ASN A 349 1.73 -15.90 -17.56
C ASN A 349 2.51 -17.12 -18.07
N ALA A 350 2.22 -17.57 -19.30
CA ALA A 350 2.99 -18.62 -19.97
C ALA A 350 4.47 -18.22 -20.11
N ALA A 351 4.75 -16.97 -20.51
CA ALA A 351 6.11 -16.43 -20.59
C ALA A 351 6.85 -16.52 -19.26
N LEU A 352 6.21 -16.15 -18.14
CA LEU A 352 6.84 -16.25 -16.83
C LEU A 352 7.20 -17.70 -16.46
N LEU A 353 6.29 -18.66 -16.70
CA LEU A 353 6.56 -20.08 -16.43
C LEU A 353 7.65 -20.64 -17.36
N PHE A 354 7.64 -20.24 -18.62
CA PHE A 354 8.70 -20.57 -19.58
C PHE A 354 10.06 -20.06 -19.09
N ILE A 355 10.15 -18.82 -18.64
CA ILE A 355 11.39 -18.23 -18.10
C ILE A 355 11.88 -18.98 -16.86
N GLU A 356 10.98 -19.35 -15.95
CA GLU A 356 11.33 -20.07 -14.71
C GLU A 356 11.83 -21.50 -14.98
N THR A 357 11.31 -22.14 -16.03
CA THR A 357 11.66 -23.51 -16.42
C THR A 357 12.84 -23.59 -17.40
N PHE A 358 13.23 -22.47 -18.02
CA PHE A 358 14.25 -22.42 -19.05
C PHE A 358 15.62 -22.99 -18.58
N PRO A 359 16.31 -23.79 -19.41
CA PRO A 359 15.85 -24.33 -20.70
C PRO A 359 15.00 -25.59 -20.53
N ILE A 360 13.85 -25.73 -21.18
CA ILE A 360 13.08 -26.98 -21.11
C ILE A 360 13.78 -28.04 -21.97
N ARG A 361 14.13 -29.19 -21.40
CA ARG A 361 14.98 -30.22 -22.02
C ARG A 361 14.40 -31.61 -21.83
N ASP A 362 14.53 -32.47 -22.84
CA ASP A 362 14.35 -33.92 -22.71
C ASP A 362 15.73 -34.60 -22.65
N PRO A 363 16.11 -35.22 -21.53
CA PRO A 363 17.39 -35.92 -21.40
C PRO A 363 17.61 -37.04 -22.43
N ASN A 364 16.55 -37.53 -23.09
CA ASN A 364 16.63 -38.61 -24.07
C ASN A 364 17.02 -38.15 -25.47
N PHE A 365 17.06 -36.84 -25.73
CA PHE A 365 17.46 -36.29 -27.03
C PHE A 365 18.97 -36.36 -27.25
N ASN A 366 19.36 -36.58 -28.51
CA ASN A 366 20.75 -36.43 -28.90
C ASN A 366 21.16 -34.95 -28.96
N ALA A 367 22.45 -34.68 -29.09
CA ALA A 367 22.98 -33.30 -29.06
C ALA A 367 22.35 -32.39 -30.14
N ILE A 368 22.10 -32.91 -31.35
CA ILE A 368 21.56 -32.14 -32.47
C ILE A 368 20.09 -31.79 -32.22
N GLU A 369 19.30 -32.76 -31.73
CA GLU A 369 17.90 -32.55 -31.35
C GLU A 369 17.79 -31.54 -30.21
N MET A 370 18.64 -31.67 -29.19
CA MET A 370 18.70 -30.74 -28.06
C MET A 370 19.02 -29.31 -28.53
N ASP A 371 20.03 -29.13 -29.38
CA ASP A 371 20.39 -27.82 -29.91
C ASP A 371 19.24 -27.19 -30.71
N SER A 372 18.54 -27.98 -31.54
CA SER A 372 17.34 -27.54 -32.25
C SER A 372 16.23 -27.08 -31.29
N GLU A 373 15.98 -27.80 -30.19
CA GLU A 373 14.96 -27.41 -29.21
C GLU A 373 15.35 -26.17 -28.40
N ILE A 374 16.63 -25.98 -28.11
CA ILE A 374 17.13 -24.76 -27.47
C ILE A 374 17.01 -23.57 -28.43
N GLN A 375 17.30 -23.77 -29.71
CA GLN A 375 17.16 -22.73 -30.73
C GLN A 375 15.71 -22.23 -30.83
N LYS A 376 14.72 -23.13 -30.87
CA LYS A 376 13.30 -22.76 -30.83
C LYS A 376 12.94 -21.95 -29.59
N GLN A 377 13.53 -22.27 -28.44
CA GLN A 377 13.29 -21.51 -27.20
C GLN A 377 13.88 -20.10 -27.27
N PHE A 378 15.00 -19.90 -27.96
CA PHE A 378 15.51 -18.54 -28.23
C PHE A 378 14.57 -17.76 -29.15
N GLU A 379 14.01 -18.39 -30.18
CA GLU A 379 13.01 -17.76 -31.07
C GLU A 379 11.75 -17.33 -30.32
N GLU A 380 11.28 -18.13 -29.35
CA GLU A 380 10.16 -17.75 -28.49
C GLU A 380 10.52 -16.56 -27.57
N LEU A 381 11.78 -16.42 -27.10
CA LEU A 381 12.21 -15.22 -26.39
C LEU A 381 12.13 -13.96 -27.27
N TYR A 382 12.57 -14.05 -28.53
CA TYR A 382 12.41 -12.94 -29.49
C TYR A 382 10.94 -12.60 -29.70
N SER A 383 10.09 -13.61 -29.91
CA SER A 383 8.65 -13.44 -30.08
C SER A 383 8.01 -12.70 -28.90
N LEU A 384 8.47 -12.97 -27.66
CA LEU A 384 8.01 -12.26 -26.48
C LEU A 384 8.45 -10.79 -26.45
N LEU A 385 9.64 -10.46 -26.94
CA LEU A 385 10.13 -9.08 -27.06
C LEU A 385 9.39 -8.28 -28.14
N GLU A 386 8.81 -8.96 -29.12
CA GLU A 386 8.09 -8.37 -30.26
C GLU A 386 6.56 -8.41 -30.13
N ASP A 387 6.04 -8.89 -28.98
CA ASP A 387 4.61 -9.04 -28.77
C ASP A 387 3.85 -7.70 -28.89
N PRO A 388 2.68 -7.66 -29.56
CA PRO A 388 1.92 -6.41 -29.71
C PRO A 388 1.48 -5.78 -28.38
N TYR A 389 1.40 -6.55 -27.29
CA TYR A 389 0.97 -6.05 -25.99
C TYR A 389 2.16 -5.72 -25.07
N PRO A 390 2.23 -4.48 -24.53
CA PRO A 390 3.29 -4.02 -23.63
C PRO A 390 3.59 -4.93 -22.42
N MET A 391 2.55 -5.56 -21.85
CA MET A 391 2.70 -6.44 -20.68
C MET A 391 3.52 -7.69 -21.01
N VAL A 392 3.33 -8.26 -22.20
CA VAL A 392 4.07 -9.45 -22.65
C VAL A 392 5.52 -9.07 -22.92
N ARG A 393 5.77 -7.95 -23.63
CA ARG A 393 7.13 -7.43 -23.85
C ARG A 393 7.89 -7.13 -22.57
N SER A 394 7.21 -6.53 -21.58
CA SER A 394 7.78 -6.31 -20.24
C SER A 394 8.20 -7.62 -19.57
N THR A 395 7.44 -8.69 -19.78
CA THR A 395 7.76 -10.03 -19.29
C THR A 395 8.90 -10.67 -20.08
N GLY A 396 8.93 -10.49 -21.40
CA GLY A 396 10.03 -10.90 -22.27
C GLY A 396 11.36 -10.27 -21.85
N ILE A 397 11.38 -8.96 -21.57
CA ILE A 397 12.56 -8.25 -21.05
C ILE A 397 13.07 -8.90 -19.76
N LEU A 398 12.18 -9.15 -18.80
CA LEU A 398 12.53 -9.83 -17.56
C LEU A 398 13.11 -11.22 -17.83
N GLY A 399 12.52 -11.95 -18.78
CA GLY A 399 12.97 -13.26 -19.22
C GLY A 399 14.39 -13.25 -19.77
N VAL A 400 14.61 -12.41 -20.76
CA VAL A 400 15.92 -12.23 -21.40
C VAL A 400 16.96 -11.82 -20.38
N CYS A 401 16.67 -10.87 -19.49
CA CYS A 401 17.63 -10.45 -18.46
C CYS A 401 17.97 -11.56 -17.46
N LYS A 402 16.97 -12.36 -17.04
CA LYS A 402 17.20 -13.50 -16.14
C LYS A 402 17.99 -14.62 -16.81
N ILE A 403 17.62 -14.99 -18.04
CA ILE A 403 18.23 -16.09 -18.78
C ILE A 403 19.66 -15.74 -19.16
N THR A 404 19.91 -14.56 -19.73
CA THR A 404 21.26 -14.11 -20.08
C THR A 404 22.16 -13.99 -18.86
N SER A 405 21.66 -13.46 -17.73
CA SER A 405 22.44 -13.39 -16.49
C SER A 405 22.83 -14.78 -15.98
N LYS A 406 21.89 -15.73 -15.97
CA LYS A 406 22.07 -17.10 -15.43
C LYS A 406 22.88 -18.03 -16.34
N TYR A 407 22.77 -17.89 -17.66
CA TYR A 407 23.35 -18.79 -18.65
C TYR A 407 24.40 -18.11 -19.53
N TRP A 408 24.97 -16.99 -19.08
CA TRP A 408 25.91 -16.14 -19.83
C TRP A 408 27.00 -16.92 -20.59
N GLU A 409 27.66 -17.84 -19.91
CA GLU A 409 28.77 -18.64 -20.47
C GLU A 409 28.31 -19.76 -21.41
N MET A 410 27.06 -20.21 -21.28
CA MET A 410 26.48 -21.30 -22.06
C MET A 410 25.75 -20.82 -23.32
N MET A 411 25.45 -19.51 -23.42
CA MET A 411 24.72 -18.96 -24.55
C MET A 411 25.65 -18.65 -25.73
N PRO A 412 25.22 -18.89 -26.98
CA PRO A 412 25.95 -18.42 -28.14
C PRO A 412 26.16 -16.89 -28.09
N PRO A 413 27.39 -16.38 -28.28
CA PRO A 413 27.68 -14.95 -28.15
C PRO A 413 26.84 -14.06 -29.07
N THR A 414 26.52 -14.53 -30.27
CA THR A 414 25.66 -13.82 -31.23
C THR A 414 24.25 -13.61 -30.69
N ILE A 415 23.60 -14.68 -30.23
CA ILE A 415 22.25 -14.65 -29.63
C ILE A 415 22.22 -13.72 -28.41
N LEU A 416 23.25 -13.80 -27.55
CA LEU A 416 23.35 -12.96 -26.37
C LEU A 416 23.43 -11.47 -26.75
N ILE A 417 24.31 -11.11 -27.69
CA ILE A 417 24.49 -9.72 -28.14
C ILE A 417 23.20 -9.20 -28.78
N ASP A 418 22.56 -9.98 -29.64
CA ASP A 418 21.37 -9.57 -30.37
C ASP A 418 20.17 -9.37 -29.44
N LEU A 419 19.96 -10.25 -28.47
CA LEU A 419 18.92 -10.09 -27.44
C LEU A 419 19.13 -8.82 -26.61
N LEU A 420 20.37 -8.55 -26.18
CA LEU A 420 20.67 -7.35 -25.40
C LEU A 420 20.54 -6.08 -26.23
N LYS A 421 20.98 -6.10 -27.49
CA LYS A 421 20.75 -4.99 -28.43
C LYS A 421 19.27 -4.74 -28.68
N LYS A 422 18.43 -5.77 -28.76
CA LYS A 422 16.97 -5.60 -28.86
C LYS A 422 16.40 -4.90 -27.62
N VAL A 423 16.81 -5.34 -26.42
CA VAL A 423 16.37 -4.76 -25.15
C VAL A 423 16.84 -3.30 -24.99
N THR A 424 18.11 -2.99 -25.27
CA THR A 424 18.66 -1.64 -25.08
C THR A 424 18.41 -0.72 -26.28
N GLY A 425 18.40 -1.24 -27.50
CA GLY A 425 18.30 -0.46 -28.73
C GLY A 425 16.87 -0.17 -29.17
N GLU A 426 15.92 -1.06 -28.88
CA GLU A 426 14.51 -0.89 -29.30
C GLU A 426 13.58 -0.72 -28.10
N LEU A 427 13.57 -1.67 -27.15
CA LEU A 427 12.59 -1.66 -26.06
C LEU A 427 12.82 -0.55 -25.02
N ALA A 428 14.05 -0.05 -24.88
CA ALA A 428 14.34 1.14 -24.07
C ALA A 428 13.68 2.41 -24.64
N PHE A 429 13.32 2.40 -25.93
CA PHE A 429 12.71 3.49 -26.68
C PHE A 429 11.30 3.15 -27.17
N ASP A 430 10.64 2.16 -26.54
CA ASP A 430 9.28 1.76 -26.87
C ASP A 430 8.29 2.94 -26.86
N THR A 431 7.72 3.22 -28.03
CA THR A 431 6.81 4.35 -28.24
C THR A 431 5.41 4.11 -27.71
N SER A 432 5.01 2.84 -27.59
CA SER A 432 3.66 2.44 -27.21
C SER A 432 3.43 2.44 -25.69
N SER A 433 4.48 2.23 -24.89
CA SER A 433 4.32 2.10 -23.44
C SER A 433 5.56 2.47 -22.63
N ALA A 434 5.36 3.37 -21.68
CA ALA A 434 6.35 3.67 -20.64
C ALA A 434 6.60 2.49 -19.69
N ASP A 435 5.70 1.49 -19.59
CA ASP A 435 5.93 0.30 -18.76
C ASP A 435 7.00 -0.62 -19.35
N VAL A 436 7.07 -0.72 -20.67
CA VAL A 436 8.12 -1.49 -21.37
C VAL A 436 9.48 -0.84 -21.14
N ARG A 437 9.59 0.47 -21.41
CA ARG A 437 10.82 1.24 -21.19
C ARG A 437 11.27 1.19 -19.72
N CYS A 438 10.33 1.33 -18.78
CA CYS A 438 10.59 1.18 -17.35
C CYS A 438 11.10 -0.22 -17.00
N SER A 439 10.53 -1.27 -17.61
CA SER A 439 10.92 -2.67 -17.39
C SER A 439 12.36 -2.95 -17.84
N VAL A 440 12.83 -2.34 -18.93
CA VAL A 440 14.24 -2.42 -19.35
C VAL A 440 15.17 -2.02 -18.20
N PHE A 441 14.99 -0.82 -17.66
CA PHE A 441 15.88 -0.31 -16.60
C PHE A 441 15.70 -1.00 -15.26
N LYS A 442 14.53 -1.60 -14.99
CA LYS A 442 14.33 -2.46 -13.82
C LYS A 442 15.01 -3.83 -13.95
N CYS A 443 15.15 -4.35 -15.16
CA CYS A 443 15.68 -5.71 -15.38
C CYS A 443 17.18 -5.75 -15.70
N LEU A 444 17.74 -4.72 -16.34
CA LEU A 444 19.19 -4.63 -16.58
C LEU A 444 20.07 -4.80 -15.31
N PRO A 445 19.67 -4.32 -14.11
CA PRO A 445 20.34 -4.64 -12.86
C PRO A 445 20.59 -6.13 -12.59
N ILE A 446 19.71 -7.03 -13.06
CA ILE A 446 19.86 -8.49 -12.92
C ILE A 446 21.07 -8.99 -13.71
N ILE A 447 21.33 -8.38 -14.87
CA ILE A 447 22.50 -8.72 -15.71
C ILE A 447 23.77 -8.14 -15.09
N LEU A 448 23.70 -6.91 -14.56
CA LEU A 448 24.83 -6.25 -13.90
C LEU A 448 25.37 -7.00 -12.66
N ASP A 449 24.60 -7.91 -12.07
CA ASP A 449 25.10 -8.82 -11.02
C ASP A 449 26.12 -9.84 -11.55
N ASN A 450 26.06 -10.16 -12.84
CA ASN A 450 27.06 -10.98 -13.52
C ASN A 450 28.21 -10.10 -14.04
N LYS A 451 29.39 -10.21 -13.43
CA LYS A 451 30.58 -9.42 -13.78
C LYS A 451 31.05 -9.62 -15.23
N LEU A 452 30.80 -10.80 -15.83
CA LEU A 452 31.17 -11.08 -17.22
C LEU A 452 30.38 -10.21 -18.21
N SER A 453 29.25 -9.64 -17.79
CA SER A 453 28.43 -8.75 -18.62
C SER A 453 28.95 -7.32 -18.71
N HIS A 454 29.81 -6.90 -17.77
CA HIS A 454 30.18 -5.50 -17.61
C HIS A 454 30.83 -4.89 -18.87
N PRO A 455 31.77 -5.57 -19.58
CA PRO A 455 32.36 -5.01 -20.79
C PRO A 455 31.34 -4.72 -21.90
N LEU A 456 30.37 -5.62 -22.10
CA LEU A 456 29.33 -5.45 -23.11
C LEU A 456 28.34 -4.35 -22.70
N LEU A 457 27.92 -4.32 -21.43
CA LEU A 457 27.02 -3.29 -20.94
C LEU A 457 27.67 -1.89 -20.94
N GLU A 458 28.97 -1.77 -20.64
CA GLU A 458 29.69 -0.49 -20.74
C GLU A 458 29.65 0.07 -22.18
N GLN A 459 29.61 -0.79 -23.21
CA GLN A 459 29.46 -0.38 -24.61
C GLN A 459 28.01 -0.01 -24.98
N LEU A 460 27.01 -0.73 -24.47
CA LEU A 460 25.61 -0.55 -24.85
C LEU A 460 24.91 0.61 -24.11
N LEU A 461 25.23 0.83 -22.84
CA LEU A 461 24.52 1.80 -21.99
C LEU A 461 24.64 3.27 -22.42
N PRO A 462 25.76 3.78 -22.99
CA PRO A 462 25.87 5.18 -23.42
C PRO A 462 24.81 5.63 -24.43
N ALA A 463 24.27 4.72 -25.24
CA ALA A 463 23.17 5.02 -26.16
C ALA A 463 21.86 5.42 -25.43
N LEU A 464 21.72 5.04 -24.16
CA LEU A 464 20.51 5.21 -23.34
C LEU A 464 20.47 6.55 -22.59
N LYS A 465 21.45 7.45 -22.82
CA LYS A 465 21.59 8.71 -22.08
C LYS A 465 20.32 9.58 -22.06
N TYR A 466 19.52 9.54 -23.13
CA TYR A 466 18.29 10.31 -23.25
C TYR A 466 17.12 9.75 -22.44
N SER A 467 17.20 8.51 -21.94
CA SER A 467 16.20 7.96 -21.02
C SER A 467 16.15 8.67 -19.67
N LEU A 468 17.19 9.45 -19.33
CA LEU A 468 17.14 10.40 -18.21
C LEU A 468 16.11 11.52 -18.43
N HIS A 469 15.82 11.86 -19.69
CA HIS A 469 14.85 12.90 -20.09
C HIS A 469 13.51 12.31 -20.53
N ASP A 470 13.23 11.05 -20.17
CA ASP A 470 11.97 10.40 -20.50
C ASP A 470 10.76 11.20 -20.00
N ASN A 471 9.70 11.32 -20.79
CA ASN A 471 8.48 12.02 -20.37
C ASN A 471 7.85 11.40 -19.11
N SER A 472 8.01 10.09 -18.91
CA SER A 472 7.46 9.35 -17.79
C SER A 472 8.40 9.31 -16.60
N GLU A 473 7.96 9.85 -15.45
CA GLU A 473 8.73 9.86 -14.21
C GLU A 473 9.18 8.45 -13.78
N LYS A 474 8.31 7.44 -13.91
CA LYS A 474 8.64 6.04 -13.55
C LYS A 474 9.80 5.47 -14.36
N VAL A 475 9.98 5.91 -15.61
CA VAL A 475 11.10 5.49 -16.46
C VAL A 475 12.37 6.19 -16.00
N ARG A 476 12.31 7.51 -15.75
CA ARG A 476 13.44 8.27 -15.20
C ARG A 476 13.92 7.71 -13.87
N VAL A 477 13.00 7.36 -12.97
CA VAL A 477 13.32 6.70 -11.69
C VAL A 477 14.07 5.38 -11.93
N ALA A 478 13.52 4.49 -12.76
CA ALA A 478 14.15 3.19 -13.05
C ALA A 478 15.53 3.35 -13.71
N PHE A 479 15.68 4.33 -14.61
CA PHE A 479 16.96 4.64 -15.26
C PHE A 479 18.02 5.09 -14.25
N VAL A 480 17.68 6.00 -13.34
CA VAL A 480 18.63 6.46 -12.31
C VAL A 480 18.95 5.34 -11.31
N ASP A 481 17.99 4.48 -10.96
CA ASP A 481 18.25 3.28 -10.14
C ASP A 481 19.22 2.32 -10.83
N MET A 482 19.13 2.16 -12.16
CA MET A 482 20.11 1.41 -12.95
C MET A 482 21.49 2.07 -12.92
N LEU A 483 21.60 3.40 -13.07
CA LEU A 483 22.88 4.11 -12.95
C LEU A 483 23.51 3.97 -11.55
N LEU A 484 22.69 3.98 -10.50
CA LEU A 484 23.14 3.71 -9.13
C LEU A 484 23.67 2.29 -9.00
N LYS A 485 23.00 1.30 -9.60
CA LYS A 485 23.49 -0.09 -9.66
C LYS A 485 24.84 -0.17 -10.37
N VAL A 486 24.98 0.45 -11.54
CA VAL A 486 26.24 0.52 -12.30
C VAL A 486 27.38 1.10 -11.44
N LYS A 487 27.12 2.20 -10.73
CA LYS A 487 28.08 2.81 -9.79
C LYS A 487 28.45 1.86 -8.65
N ALA A 488 27.48 1.16 -8.08
CA ALA A 488 27.67 0.26 -6.94
C ALA A 488 28.51 -0.97 -7.29
N VAL A 489 28.24 -1.61 -8.44
CA VAL A 489 28.98 -2.80 -8.89
C VAL A 489 30.26 -2.46 -9.67
N ARG A 490 30.53 -1.16 -9.87
CA ARG A 490 31.69 -0.63 -10.63
C ARG A 490 31.75 -1.13 -12.08
N ALA A 491 30.61 -1.38 -12.71
CA ALA A 491 30.53 -1.87 -14.08
C ALA A 491 31.00 -0.83 -15.11
N ALA A 492 30.70 0.45 -14.87
CA ALA A 492 31.10 1.57 -15.72
C ALA A 492 31.09 2.88 -14.92
N LYS A 493 31.73 3.92 -15.45
CA LYS A 493 31.62 5.27 -14.92
C LYS A 493 30.27 5.87 -15.36
N PHE A 494 29.37 6.17 -14.41
CA PHE A 494 28.02 6.66 -14.74
C PHE A 494 28.03 7.94 -15.59
N TRP A 495 29.04 8.81 -15.44
CA TRP A 495 29.18 10.04 -16.23
C TRP A 495 29.61 9.81 -17.68
N LYS A 496 30.13 8.61 -18.02
CA LYS A 496 30.32 8.19 -19.41
C LYS A 496 29.01 7.74 -20.07
N ILE A 497 28.05 7.28 -19.27
CA ILE A 497 26.72 6.90 -19.74
C ILE A 497 25.85 8.15 -19.86
N CYS A 498 25.78 8.95 -18.79
CA CYS A 498 25.02 10.19 -18.77
C CYS A 498 25.91 11.37 -18.31
N PRO A 499 26.25 12.30 -19.23
CA PRO A 499 27.08 13.46 -18.89
C PRO A 499 26.51 14.30 -17.74
N MET A 500 27.40 14.97 -17.00
CA MET A 500 27.01 15.78 -15.83
C MET A 500 25.99 16.86 -16.17
N GLU A 501 26.09 17.49 -17.34
CA GLU A 501 25.15 18.51 -17.83
C GLU A 501 23.70 18.01 -17.84
N HIS A 502 23.45 16.82 -18.39
CA HIS A 502 22.12 16.23 -18.43
C HIS A 502 21.60 15.89 -17.02
N ILE A 503 22.48 15.45 -16.13
CA ILE A 503 22.15 15.16 -14.73
C ILE A 503 21.72 16.44 -14.00
N LEU A 504 22.47 17.53 -14.16
CA LEU A 504 22.17 18.81 -13.52
C LEU A 504 20.87 19.43 -14.03
N VAL A 505 20.64 19.42 -15.36
CA VAL A 505 19.39 19.90 -15.97
C VAL A 505 18.18 19.15 -15.42
N ARG A 506 18.27 17.81 -15.25
CA ARG A 506 17.20 17.06 -14.58
C ARG A 506 17.10 17.39 -13.11
N LEU A 507 18.21 17.45 -12.37
CA LEU A 507 18.17 17.70 -10.93
C LEU A 507 17.48 19.03 -10.58
N GLU A 508 17.64 20.07 -11.40
CA GLU A 508 16.94 21.35 -11.27
C GLU A 508 15.41 21.20 -11.36
N SER A 509 14.94 20.45 -12.35
CA SER A 509 13.53 20.45 -12.78
C SER A 509 12.71 19.24 -12.33
N ASP A 510 13.36 18.14 -11.93
CA ASP A 510 12.66 16.90 -11.63
C ASP A 510 11.95 16.93 -10.27
N SER A 511 11.05 15.96 -10.12
CA SER A 511 10.34 15.69 -8.89
C SER A 511 11.26 15.14 -7.80
N ARG A 512 10.74 15.07 -6.57
CA ARG A 512 11.48 14.55 -5.40
C ARG A 512 11.97 13.10 -5.58
N PRO A 513 11.17 12.12 -6.09
CA PRO A 513 11.63 10.74 -6.27
C PRO A 513 12.86 10.59 -7.17
N VAL A 514 12.94 11.37 -8.24
CA VAL A 514 14.09 11.37 -9.15
C VAL A 514 15.25 12.17 -8.55
N SER A 515 14.97 13.40 -8.07
CA SER A 515 15.98 14.30 -7.51
C SER A 515 16.81 13.64 -6.41
N ARG A 516 16.18 12.97 -5.43
CA ARG A 516 16.90 12.29 -4.34
C ARG A 516 17.88 11.23 -4.85
N ARG A 517 17.52 10.50 -5.91
CA ARG A 517 18.40 9.48 -6.51
C ARG A 517 19.55 10.11 -7.31
N LEU A 518 19.28 11.19 -8.03
CA LEU A 518 20.32 11.97 -8.71
C LEU A 518 21.32 12.53 -7.70
N VAL A 519 20.83 13.06 -6.56
CA VAL A 519 21.70 13.50 -5.45
C VAL A 519 22.56 12.36 -4.94
N ASN A 520 22.00 11.17 -4.68
CA ASN A 520 22.79 9.98 -4.31
C ASN A 520 23.86 9.63 -5.37
N LEU A 521 23.50 9.71 -6.65
CA LEU A 521 24.39 9.39 -7.76
C LEU A 521 25.62 10.30 -7.77
N ILE A 522 25.43 11.60 -7.54
CA ILE A 522 26.50 12.62 -7.59
C ILE A 522 26.97 13.09 -6.21
N PHE A 523 26.52 12.47 -5.12
CA PHE A 523 26.78 12.93 -3.75
C PHE A 523 28.28 13.13 -3.48
N ASN A 524 29.07 12.09 -3.73
CA ASN A 524 30.52 12.12 -3.53
C ASN A 524 31.26 13.06 -4.50
N SER A 525 30.61 13.55 -5.56
CA SER A 525 31.21 14.53 -6.47
C SER A 525 31.13 15.94 -5.90
N PHE A 526 30.10 16.25 -5.10
CA PHE A 526 29.83 17.61 -4.63
C PHE A 526 29.90 17.79 -3.11
N LEU A 527 29.81 16.70 -2.34
CA LEU A 527 30.08 16.69 -0.91
C LEU A 527 30.88 15.42 -0.51
N PRO A 528 32.18 15.36 -0.86
CA PRO A 528 33.03 14.23 -0.53
C PRO A 528 33.44 14.26 0.95
N VAL A 529 32.59 13.73 1.84
CA VAL A 529 32.77 13.79 3.30
C VAL A 529 34.07 13.17 3.83
N ASN A 530 34.79 12.40 3.01
CA ASN A 530 36.08 11.80 3.33
C ASN A 530 37.29 12.67 2.92
N GLN A 531 37.05 13.83 2.30
CA GLN A 531 38.08 14.80 1.90
C GLN A 531 38.09 16.01 2.84
N PRO A 532 39.16 16.85 2.84
CA PRO A 532 39.23 18.07 3.62
C PRO A 532 38.07 19.03 3.37
N GLU A 533 37.72 19.82 4.38
CA GLU A 533 36.57 20.73 4.39
C GLU A 533 36.68 21.81 3.28
N GLU A 534 37.90 22.19 2.90
CA GLU A 534 38.20 23.12 1.80
C GLU A 534 37.65 22.61 0.46
N VAL A 535 37.78 21.30 0.21
CA VAL A 535 37.28 20.68 -1.03
C VAL A 535 35.76 20.71 -1.06
N TRP A 536 35.09 20.60 0.10
CA TRP A 536 33.62 20.65 0.14
C TRP A 536 33.12 22.02 -0.32
N CYS A 537 33.79 23.09 0.13
CA CYS A 537 33.49 24.45 -0.31
C CYS A 537 33.76 24.62 -1.80
N GLU A 538 34.89 24.10 -2.30
CA GLU A 538 35.28 24.20 -3.71
C GLU A 538 34.23 23.57 -4.63
N ARG A 539 33.77 22.37 -4.26
CA ARG A 539 32.74 21.66 -5.00
C ARG A 539 31.37 22.33 -4.89
N CYS A 540 31.07 22.96 -3.75
CA CYS A 540 29.87 23.77 -3.59
C CYS A 540 29.85 24.97 -4.53
N VAL A 541 30.95 25.73 -4.57
CA VAL A 541 31.12 26.86 -5.47
C VAL A 541 31.03 26.42 -6.93
N THR A 542 31.74 25.34 -7.28
CA THR A 542 31.70 24.77 -8.63
C THR A 542 30.27 24.41 -9.04
N LEU A 543 29.49 23.76 -8.18
CA LEU A 543 28.11 23.38 -8.50
C LEU A 543 27.20 24.60 -8.67
N VAL A 544 27.36 25.61 -7.81
CA VAL A 544 26.62 26.88 -7.92
C VAL A 544 26.90 27.56 -9.27
N GLN A 545 28.17 27.58 -9.70
CA GLN A 545 28.60 28.16 -10.97
C GLN A 545 28.16 27.34 -12.19
N MET A 546 28.12 26.01 -12.07
CA MET A 546 27.67 25.11 -13.15
C MET A 546 26.16 25.20 -13.38
N ASN A 547 25.35 25.08 -12.32
CA ASN A 547 23.90 25.23 -12.38
C ASN A 547 23.36 25.54 -10.97
N HIS A 548 23.02 26.81 -10.76
CA HIS A 548 22.53 27.33 -9.49
C HIS A 548 21.27 26.61 -8.97
N ALA A 549 20.30 26.32 -9.84
CA ALA A 549 19.05 25.68 -9.43
C ALA A 549 19.23 24.19 -9.09
N ALA A 550 20.09 23.49 -9.81
CA ALA A 550 20.52 22.13 -9.47
C ALA A 550 21.30 22.11 -8.14
N ALA A 551 22.14 23.11 -7.86
CA ALA A 551 22.84 23.25 -6.58
C ALA A 551 21.85 23.34 -5.41
N ARG A 552 20.82 24.18 -5.54
CA ARG A 552 19.75 24.31 -4.54
C ARG A 552 19.09 22.96 -4.25
N LYS A 553 18.75 22.19 -5.29
CA LYS A 553 18.14 20.85 -5.19
C LYS A 553 19.09 19.81 -4.60
N PHE A 554 20.37 19.86 -4.97
CA PHE A 554 21.40 18.99 -4.42
C PHE A 554 21.50 19.14 -2.90
N TYR A 555 21.75 20.37 -2.44
CA TYR A 555 21.95 20.65 -1.02
C TYR A 555 20.66 20.55 -0.19
N GLN A 556 19.49 20.71 -0.82
CA GLN A 556 18.21 20.40 -0.18
C GLN A 556 18.11 18.94 0.27
N HIS A 557 18.65 18.00 -0.51
CA HIS A 557 18.58 16.56 -0.23
C HIS A 557 19.89 15.95 0.29
N ALA A 558 20.99 16.71 0.32
CA ALA A 558 22.30 16.22 0.77
C ALA A 558 22.29 15.62 2.19
N HIS A 559 21.49 16.19 3.10
CA HIS A 559 21.35 15.72 4.49
C HIS A 559 20.85 14.26 4.61
N GLU A 560 20.26 13.70 3.57
CA GLU A 560 19.78 12.31 3.57
C GLU A 560 20.92 11.28 3.37
N HIS A 561 22.11 11.75 2.98
CA HIS A 561 23.25 10.91 2.63
C HIS A 561 24.47 11.12 3.55
N THR A 562 24.35 11.97 4.57
CA THR A 562 25.43 12.27 5.53
C THR A 562 24.88 12.67 6.88
N ALA A 563 25.74 12.65 7.91
CA ALA A 563 25.37 13.10 9.24
C ALA A 563 25.05 14.61 9.26
N CYS A 564 24.11 15.02 10.12
CA CYS A 564 23.74 16.43 10.29
C CYS A 564 24.95 17.31 10.72
N THR A 565 25.93 16.72 11.40
CA THR A 565 27.19 17.38 11.79
C THR A 565 28.02 17.81 10.58
N ASN A 566 28.08 17.00 9.51
CA ASN A 566 28.78 17.36 8.28
C ASN A 566 28.07 18.50 7.53
N ILE A 567 26.74 18.53 7.58
CA ILE A 567 25.96 19.66 7.04
C ILE A 567 26.22 20.94 7.83
N ALA A 568 26.24 20.87 9.17
CA ALA A 568 26.57 22.02 10.02
C ALA A 568 27.99 22.53 9.78
N LYS A 569 28.97 21.62 9.61
CA LYS A 569 30.34 21.98 9.19
C LYS A 569 30.36 22.69 7.85
N LEU A 570 29.70 22.16 6.82
CA LEU A 570 29.62 22.80 5.50
C LEU A 570 29.03 24.22 5.58
N ILE A 571 27.98 24.44 6.39
CA ILE A 571 27.42 25.77 6.66
C ILE A 571 28.51 26.73 7.19
N HIS A 572 29.35 26.27 8.12
CA HIS A 572 30.43 27.08 8.68
C HIS A 572 31.58 27.32 7.71
N VAL A 573 31.92 26.34 6.88
CA VAL A 573 32.95 26.46 5.85
C VAL A 573 32.52 27.48 4.79
N ILE A 574 31.27 27.43 4.32
CA ILE A 574 30.73 28.43 3.39
C ILE A 574 30.76 29.82 4.03
N ARG A 575 30.38 29.95 5.31
CA ARG A 575 30.50 31.22 6.05
C ARG A 575 31.95 31.72 6.10
N HIS A 576 32.92 30.85 6.31
CA HIS A 576 34.33 31.23 6.31
C HIS A 576 34.77 31.74 4.93
N CYS A 577 34.35 31.06 3.86
CA CYS A 577 34.60 31.49 2.48
C CYS A 577 34.00 32.88 2.18
N LEU A 578 32.75 33.13 2.60
CA LEU A 578 32.10 34.44 2.45
C LEU A 578 32.85 35.56 3.20
N ASN A 579 33.29 35.28 4.44
CA ASN A 579 34.10 36.22 5.22
C ASN A 579 35.46 36.52 4.58
N ALA A 580 36.10 35.50 3.98
CA ALA A 580 37.36 35.67 3.27
C ALA A 580 37.19 36.58 2.05
N CYS A 581 36.08 36.43 1.29
CA CYS A 581 35.76 37.31 0.17
C CYS A 581 35.55 38.77 0.63
N ILE A 582 34.83 38.99 1.72
CA ILE A 582 34.60 40.33 2.29
C ILE A 582 35.91 40.98 2.76
N ARG A 583 36.76 40.23 3.48
CA ARG A 583 38.06 40.75 3.96
C ARG A 583 38.97 41.17 2.82
N ARG A 584 39.01 40.38 1.73
CA ARG A 584 39.77 40.74 0.52
C ARG A 584 39.25 42.01 -0.14
N ALA A 585 37.93 42.14 -0.30
CA ALA A 585 37.34 43.37 -0.84
C ALA A 585 37.64 44.62 0.02
N ALA A 586 37.79 44.46 1.33
CA ALA A 586 38.21 45.54 2.23
C ALA A 586 39.71 45.86 2.13
N GLN A 587 40.55 44.86 1.85
CA GLN A 587 42.01 45.00 1.71
C GLN A 587 42.43 45.52 0.32
N GLU A 588 41.68 45.22 -0.74
CA GLU A 588 41.91 45.79 -2.09
C GLU A 588 41.74 47.33 -2.13
N GLY A 589 41.15 47.94 -1.10
CA GLY A 589 41.07 49.39 -0.91
C GLY A 589 42.22 50.03 -0.10
N HIS A 590 43.12 49.23 0.48
CA HIS A 590 44.27 49.71 1.25
C HIS A 590 45.56 49.03 0.79
N GLU A 591 46.40 49.78 0.07
CA GLU A 591 47.78 49.39 -0.24
C GLU A 591 48.58 49.20 1.06
N GLY A 592 48.70 47.96 1.52
CA GLY A 592 49.44 47.59 2.74
C GLY A 592 49.70 46.09 2.74
N HIS A 593 50.89 45.72 2.28
CA HIS A 593 51.32 44.35 2.06
C HIS A 593 51.87 43.77 3.38
N GLU A 594 51.09 43.02 4.16
CA GLU A 594 51.63 42.20 5.26
C GLU A 594 51.08 40.76 5.27
N GLU A 595 52.06 39.85 5.22
CA GLU A 595 52.15 38.42 5.52
C GLU A 595 50.91 37.51 5.38
N ARG A 596 50.95 36.70 4.31
CA ARG A 596 49.99 35.63 3.98
C ARG A 596 50.25 34.36 4.79
N GLU A 597 49.38 34.04 5.73
CA GLU A 597 49.23 32.67 6.21
C GLU A 597 48.10 31.95 5.45
N LYS A 598 48.48 30.90 4.70
CA LYS A 598 47.66 29.87 4.07
C LYS A 598 46.40 30.37 3.34
N GLU A 599 46.59 31.10 2.25
CA GLU A 599 45.53 31.36 1.27
C GLU A 599 45.10 30.04 0.60
N ASN A 600 43.83 29.69 0.70
CA ASN A 600 43.24 28.56 -0.02
C ASN A 600 43.03 28.96 -1.50
N VAL A 601 43.03 27.99 -2.42
CA VAL A 601 42.87 28.25 -3.87
C VAL A 601 41.55 28.98 -4.20
N LEU A 602 40.50 28.73 -3.41
CA LEU A 602 39.21 29.45 -3.46
C LEU A 602 39.31 30.95 -3.17
N ASP A 603 40.29 31.36 -2.36
CA ASP A 603 40.55 32.75 -2.02
C ASP A 603 41.15 33.54 -3.19
N LYS A 604 41.43 32.91 -4.33
CA LYS A 604 41.91 33.59 -5.54
C LYS A 604 40.86 33.71 -6.63
N THR A 605 39.78 32.93 -6.56
CA THR A 605 38.83 32.77 -7.68
C THR A 605 37.47 33.46 -7.44
N LEU A 606 37.05 33.61 -6.18
CA LEU A 606 35.79 34.27 -5.82
C LEU A 606 36.02 35.71 -5.35
N SER A 607 35.20 36.64 -5.84
CA SER A 607 35.15 38.03 -5.37
C SER A 607 33.73 38.40 -4.95
N VAL A 608 33.61 39.39 -4.06
CA VAL A 608 32.32 39.98 -3.65
C VAL A 608 31.56 40.57 -4.85
N SER A 609 32.26 40.95 -5.92
CA SER A 609 31.66 41.42 -7.17
C SER A 609 30.91 40.33 -7.94
N ASP A 610 31.21 39.04 -7.70
CA ASP A 610 30.44 37.92 -8.25
C ASP A 610 29.15 37.71 -7.45
N VAL A 611 28.21 38.61 -7.67
CA VAL A 611 26.93 38.63 -6.95
C VAL A 611 26.15 37.33 -7.13
N ALA A 612 26.28 36.65 -8.29
CA ALA A 612 25.57 35.41 -8.55
C ALA A 612 26.09 34.27 -7.66
N SER A 613 27.41 34.10 -7.56
CA SER A 613 28.01 33.10 -6.67
C SER A 613 27.77 33.43 -5.20
N MET A 614 27.89 34.70 -4.79
CA MET A 614 27.65 35.13 -3.40
C MET A 614 26.19 34.89 -2.98
N ALA A 615 25.22 35.29 -3.80
CA ALA A 615 23.82 35.01 -3.58
C ALA A 615 23.56 33.50 -3.48
N GLY A 616 24.13 32.71 -4.41
CA GLY A 616 23.98 31.26 -4.41
C GLY A 616 24.54 30.60 -3.15
N LEU A 617 25.72 31.00 -2.68
CA LEU A 617 26.29 30.48 -1.43
C LEU A 617 25.43 30.83 -0.20
N LEU A 618 24.91 32.06 -0.12
CA LEU A 618 23.98 32.46 0.95
C LEU A 618 22.69 31.65 0.91
N GLU A 619 22.14 31.40 -0.27
CA GLU A 619 20.97 30.53 -0.44
C GLU A 619 21.26 29.08 -0.03
N ILE A 620 22.42 28.52 -0.39
CA ILE A 620 22.83 27.18 0.04
C ILE A 620 22.92 27.11 1.56
N VAL A 621 23.45 28.14 2.24
CA VAL A 621 23.46 28.19 3.72
C VAL A 621 22.05 28.10 4.29
N VAL A 622 21.09 28.87 3.74
CA VAL A 622 19.68 28.83 4.16
C VAL A 622 19.09 27.44 3.94
N ILE A 623 19.33 26.82 2.78
CA ILE A 623 18.82 25.49 2.44
C ILE A 623 19.38 24.43 3.37
N LEU A 624 20.70 24.43 3.59
CA LEU A 624 21.38 23.49 4.47
C LEU A 624 20.89 23.63 5.91
N TRP A 625 20.82 24.85 6.44
CA TRP A 625 20.33 25.09 7.80
C TRP A 625 18.89 24.59 7.95
N LYS A 626 18.02 24.94 6.99
CA LYS A 626 16.62 24.47 6.99
C LYS A 626 16.52 22.94 6.95
N SER A 627 17.41 22.27 6.21
CA SER A 627 17.41 20.80 6.07
C SER A 627 17.71 20.08 7.40
N ILE A 628 18.56 20.66 8.24
CA ILE A 628 18.94 20.09 9.55
C ILE A 628 18.26 20.80 10.73
N HIS A 629 17.29 21.68 10.48
CA HIS A 629 16.69 22.53 11.53
C HIS A 629 16.14 21.72 12.72
N ARG A 630 15.44 20.61 12.47
CA ARG A 630 14.95 19.72 13.55
C ARG A 630 16.08 19.10 14.37
N SER A 631 17.16 18.67 13.73
CA SER A 631 18.34 18.12 14.40
C SER A 631 19.07 19.19 15.22
N MET A 632 19.11 20.43 14.72
CA MET A 632 19.68 21.58 15.42
C MET A 632 18.84 21.99 16.64
N GLU A 633 17.50 21.92 16.57
CA GLU A 633 16.64 22.17 17.74
C GLU A 633 16.92 21.19 18.89
N ASN A 634 17.27 19.94 18.57
CA ASN A 634 17.61 18.91 19.56
C ASN A 634 19.01 19.10 20.17
N ASN A 635 19.94 19.77 19.48
CA ASN A 635 21.30 20.04 19.96
C ASN A 635 21.48 21.53 20.27
N LYS A 636 21.14 21.92 21.52
CA LYS A 636 21.17 23.32 21.97
C LYS A 636 22.54 23.98 21.82
N GLU A 637 23.62 23.27 22.12
CA GLU A 637 24.99 23.82 22.04
C GLU A 637 25.38 24.14 20.59
N ALA A 638 25.20 23.18 19.68
CA ALA A 638 25.49 23.38 18.26
C ALA A 638 24.64 24.50 17.65
N ARG A 639 23.36 24.59 18.06
CA ARG A 639 22.46 25.67 17.66
C ARG A 639 22.94 27.03 18.15
N VAL A 640 23.22 27.18 19.44
CA VAL A 640 23.69 28.45 20.01
C VAL A 640 25.01 28.87 19.38
N TYR A 641 25.95 27.93 19.21
CA TYR A 641 27.20 28.17 18.52
C TYR A 641 26.98 28.69 17.10
N THR A 642 26.10 28.05 16.33
CA THR A 642 25.83 28.43 14.94
C THR A 642 25.18 29.81 14.85
N ILE A 643 24.18 30.08 15.70
CA ILE A 643 23.51 31.38 15.79
C ILE A 643 24.53 32.47 16.10
N ASN A 644 25.36 32.30 17.14
CA ASN A 644 26.33 33.31 17.54
C ASN A 644 27.36 33.61 16.43
N LYS A 645 27.84 32.59 15.72
CA LYS A 645 28.80 32.76 14.62
C LYS A 645 28.21 33.51 13.42
N PHE A 646 26.94 33.35 13.11
CA PHE A 646 26.29 34.11 12.04
C PHE A 646 25.81 35.49 12.50
N ALA A 647 25.27 35.62 13.71
CA ALA A 647 24.87 36.90 14.30
C ALA A 647 26.03 37.92 14.28
N SER A 648 27.26 37.47 14.57
CA SER A 648 28.45 38.33 14.56
C SER A 648 28.84 38.89 13.19
N VAL A 649 28.47 38.23 12.08
CA VAL A 649 28.88 38.64 10.71
C VAL A 649 27.75 39.26 9.90
N LEU A 650 26.49 39.06 10.31
CA LEU A 650 25.30 39.57 9.63
C LEU A 650 25.29 41.09 9.40
N PRO A 651 25.71 41.95 10.36
CA PRO A 651 25.78 43.39 10.12
C PRO A 651 26.71 43.75 8.95
N GLU A 652 27.87 43.11 8.86
CA GLU A 652 28.83 43.32 7.77
C GLU A 652 28.28 42.74 6.45
N TYR A 653 27.59 41.60 6.49
CA TYR A 653 26.95 41.03 5.31
C TYR A 653 25.88 41.97 4.73
N LEU A 654 25.05 42.58 5.59
CA LEU A 654 24.05 43.58 5.15
C LEU A 654 24.70 44.88 4.65
N LYS A 655 25.91 45.20 5.14
CA LYS A 655 26.69 46.36 4.67
C LYS A 655 27.27 46.09 3.28
N VAL A 656 27.85 44.92 3.04
CA VAL A 656 28.56 44.59 1.81
C VAL A 656 27.61 44.09 0.71
N PHE A 657 26.70 43.17 1.02
CA PHE A 657 25.82 42.57 0.03
C PHE A 657 24.55 43.41 -0.17
N LYS A 658 24.64 44.40 -1.06
CA LYS A 658 23.54 45.33 -1.37
C LYS A 658 22.56 44.87 -2.44
N ASP A 659 22.90 43.86 -3.24
CA ASP A 659 22.00 43.30 -4.26
C ASP A 659 20.85 42.52 -3.60
N ASP A 660 19.63 42.68 -4.12
CA ASP A 660 18.43 42.07 -3.54
C ASP A 660 18.44 40.54 -3.60
N ARG A 661 19.17 39.93 -4.54
CA ARG A 661 19.44 38.48 -4.60
C ARG A 661 20.21 37.97 -3.39
N CYS A 662 21.05 38.82 -2.78
CA CYS A 662 21.75 38.50 -1.54
C CYS A 662 20.93 38.86 -0.30
N LYS A 663 20.17 39.97 -0.32
CA LYS A 663 19.34 40.39 0.84
C LYS A 663 18.28 39.36 1.20
N THR A 664 17.63 38.76 0.19
CA THR A 664 16.56 37.77 0.40
C THR A 664 17.02 36.56 1.25
N PRO A 665 18.10 35.83 0.90
CA PRO A 665 18.61 34.76 1.74
C PRO A 665 19.14 35.24 3.09
N LEU A 666 19.68 36.46 3.20
CA LEU A 666 20.07 37.04 4.50
C LEU A 666 18.86 37.25 5.43
N PHE A 667 17.75 37.78 4.91
CA PHE A 667 16.50 37.94 5.66
C PHE A 667 15.92 36.59 6.06
N MET A 668 15.92 35.61 5.16
CA MET A 668 15.52 34.23 5.49
C MET A 668 16.42 33.61 6.56
N LEU A 669 17.73 33.82 6.49
CA LEU A 669 18.67 33.33 7.50
C LEU A 669 18.40 33.93 8.88
N MET A 670 18.10 35.23 8.95
CA MET A 670 17.71 35.90 10.20
C MET A 670 16.40 35.36 10.79
N SER A 671 15.45 34.91 9.95
CA SER A 671 14.22 34.25 10.42
C SER A 671 14.49 32.93 11.17
N PHE A 672 15.65 32.30 10.97
CA PHE A 672 16.04 31.07 11.68
C PHE A 672 16.69 31.34 13.04
N MET A 673 16.94 32.61 13.37
CA MET A 673 17.57 33.06 14.60
C MET A 673 16.54 33.76 15.49
N PRO A 674 16.73 33.78 16.83
CA PRO A 674 15.90 34.59 17.70
C PRO A 674 16.11 36.08 17.41
N ALA A 675 15.07 36.91 17.58
CA ALA A 675 15.14 38.35 17.39
C ALA A 675 16.28 39.01 18.21
N SER A 676 16.57 38.48 19.40
CA SER A 676 17.65 38.96 20.27
C SER A 676 19.05 38.79 19.68
N ALA A 677 19.25 37.92 18.69
CA ALA A 677 20.53 37.76 18.01
C ALA A 677 20.78 38.83 16.92
N VAL A 678 19.75 39.54 16.49
CA VAL A 678 19.81 40.55 15.42
C VAL A 678 19.07 41.85 15.80
N PRO A 679 19.36 42.46 16.97
CA PRO A 679 18.54 43.53 17.55
C PRO A 679 18.42 44.77 16.66
N ALA A 680 19.52 45.17 15.99
CA ALA A 680 19.53 46.33 15.09
C ALA A 680 18.56 46.17 13.91
N PHE A 681 18.38 44.94 13.42
CA PHE A 681 17.43 44.63 12.36
C PHE A 681 16.02 44.41 12.93
N SER A 682 15.87 43.57 13.97
CA SER A 682 14.58 43.16 14.50
C SER A 682 13.73 44.32 15.01
N CYS A 683 14.33 45.32 15.66
CA CYS A 683 13.62 46.50 16.17
C CYS A 683 13.06 47.39 15.04
N GLY A 684 13.68 47.36 13.86
CA GLY A 684 13.27 48.18 12.70
C GLY A 684 12.16 47.57 11.85
N VAL A 685 11.93 46.25 11.90
CA VAL A 685 11.08 45.53 10.93
C VAL A 685 9.65 46.06 10.88
N ILE A 686 8.99 46.28 12.03
CA ILE A 686 7.62 46.81 12.06
C ILE A 686 7.55 48.24 11.50
N SER A 687 8.56 49.06 11.79
CA SER A 687 8.66 50.41 11.21
C SER A 687 8.82 50.36 9.70
N THR A 688 9.66 49.45 9.20
CA THR A 688 9.85 49.23 7.76
C THR A 688 8.58 48.74 7.06
N LEU A 689 7.81 47.83 7.69
CA LEU A 689 6.50 47.39 7.17
C LEU A 689 5.48 48.54 7.16
N ARG A 690 5.40 49.30 8.25
CA ARG A 690 4.49 50.46 8.38
C ARG A 690 4.76 51.53 7.31
N ASN A 691 6.02 51.74 6.96
CA ASN A 691 6.44 52.77 6.01
C ASN A 691 6.44 52.33 4.53
N GLN A 692 6.01 51.11 4.21
CA GLN A 692 5.88 50.67 2.81
C GLN A 692 4.89 51.53 2.02
N GLU A 693 5.18 51.79 0.76
CA GLU A 693 4.29 52.50 -0.17
C GLU A 693 3.16 51.57 -0.66
N GLU A 694 1.93 52.09 -0.77
CA GLU A 694 0.81 51.34 -1.36
C GLU A 694 0.97 51.24 -2.88
N GLY A 695 0.66 50.07 -3.46
CA GLY A 695 0.75 49.84 -4.90
C GLY A 695 2.16 49.58 -5.47
N GLY A 696 3.20 49.54 -4.63
CA GLY A 696 4.56 49.19 -5.05
C GLY A 696 4.69 47.71 -5.47
N ALA A 697 5.44 47.42 -6.55
CA ALA A 697 5.76 46.06 -6.98
C ALA A 697 6.71 45.30 -6.03
N ASP A 698 7.13 45.95 -4.95
CA ASP A 698 8.14 45.49 -4.03
C ASP A 698 7.60 44.47 -3.02
N LYS A 699 8.03 43.21 -3.17
CA LYS A 699 7.65 42.10 -2.30
C LYS A 699 8.58 41.92 -1.09
N ARG A 700 9.43 42.91 -0.75
CA ARG A 700 10.34 42.84 0.42
C ARG A 700 9.61 42.55 1.74
N TYR A 701 8.35 42.98 1.86
CA TYR A 701 7.51 42.68 3.01
C TYR A 701 7.37 41.18 3.31
N CYS A 702 7.42 40.29 2.31
CA CYS A 702 7.28 38.84 2.47
C CYS A 702 8.28 38.27 3.49
N THR A 703 9.57 38.54 3.28
CA THR A 703 10.64 38.05 4.17
C THR A 703 10.63 38.71 5.54
N LEU A 704 10.13 39.95 5.65
CA LEU A 704 9.95 40.66 6.92
C LEU A 704 8.80 40.05 7.74
N LEU A 705 7.69 39.70 7.09
CA LEU A 705 6.58 38.96 7.71
C LEU A 705 7.04 37.57 8.17
N ASP A 706 7.83 36.85 7.35
CA ASP A 706 8.42 35.56 7.74
C ASP A 706 9.27 35.68 9.02
N CYS A 707 10.08 36.74 9.14
CA CYS A 707 10.89 37.01 10.33
C CYS A 707 10.00 37.22 11.56
N LEU A 708 9.03 38.14 11.49
CA LEU A 708 8.12 38.43 12.61
C LEU A 708 7.29 37.20 13.03
N CYS A 709 6.82 36.39 12.08
CA CYS A 709 6.14 35.14 12.38
C CYS A 709 7.06 34.15 13.08
N SER A 710 8.30 33.99 12.60
CA SER A 710 9.30 33.07 13.18
C SER A 710 9.76 33.51 14.58
N TRP A 711 9.73 34.82 14.87
CA TRP A 711 10.03 35.38 16.19
C TRP A 711 8.83 35.38 17.15
N GLY A 712 7.67 34.86 16.74
CA GLY A 712 6.46 34.86 17.57
C GLY A 712 5.80 36.23 17.73
N GLN A 713 6.14 37.19 16.87
CA GLN A 713 5.69 38.59 16.92
C GLN A 713 4.48 38.88 16.00
N VAL A 714 3.72 37.85 15.62
CA VAL A 714 2.51 37.98 14.78
C VAL A 714 1.46 38.92 15.39
N GLY A 715 1.45 39.09 16.72
CA GLY A 715 0.57 40.04 17.41
C GLY A 715 0.77 41.49 16.98
N HIS A 716 2.01 41.90 16.69
CA HIS A 716 2.33 43.24 16.20
C HIS A 716 1.93 43.42 14.73
N ILE A 717 1.97 42.35 13.93
CA ILE A 717 1.44 42.38 12.56
C ILE A 717 -0.07 42.57 12.61
N LEU A 718 -0.77 41.84 13.48
CA LEU A 718 -2.22 41.96 13.66
C LEU A 718 -2.63 43.35 14.15
N GLU A 719 -1.89 43.95 15.08
CA GLU A 719 -2.12 45.33 15.51
C GLU A 719 -2.01 46.30 14.32
N LEU A 720 -0.90 46.23 13.58
CA LEU A 720 -0.69 47.07 12.39
C LEU A 720 -1.79 46.90 11.33
N VAL A 721 -2.22 45.67 11.08
CA VAL A 721 -3.27 45.35 10.11
C VAL A 721 -4.64 45.86 10.59
N CYS A 722 -4.98 45.64 11.86
CA CYS A 722 -6.28 46.07 12.40
C CYS A 722 -6.36 47.60 12.48
N ASP A 723 -5.26 48.29 12.79
CA ASP A 723 -5.17 49.76 12.75
C ASP A 723 -5.44 50.34 11.34
N TRP A 724 -5.24 49.54 10.28
CA TRP A 724 -5.44 49.93 8.89
C TRP A 724 -6.78 49.48 8.29
N LEU A 725 -7.52 48.60 8.97
CA LEU A 725 -8.81 48.08 8.50
C LEU A 725 -9.98 48.83 9.19
N PRO A 726 -11.15 48.90 8.54
CA PRO A 726 -12.32 49.58 9.09
C PRO A 726 -12.88 48.88 10.34
N GLU A 727 -13.30 49.66 11.34
CA GLU A 727 -14.03 49.17 12.53
C GLU A 727 -15.55 49.35 12.37
N GLN A 728 -16.34 48.44 12.96
CA GLN A 728 -17.80 48.64 13.07
C GLN A 728 -18.13 49.83 13.99
N PRO A 729 -19.12 50.67 13.65
CA PRO A 729 -19.65 51.64 14.61
C PRO A 729 -20.30 50.89 15.78
N GLN A 730 -19.70 50.99 16.97
CA GLN A 730 -20.28 50.38 18.17
C GLN A 730 -21.65 51.00 18.45
N SER A 731 -22.70 50.17 18.54
CA SER A 731 -23.97 50.60 19.12
C SER A 731 -23.69 51.06 20.55
N LYS A 732 -24.19 52.24 20.91
CA LYS A 732 -24.01 52.86 22.22
C LYS A 732 -24.50 51.91 23.33
N SER A 733 -23.62 51.10 23.90
CA SER A 733 -23.88 50.46 25.18
C SER A 733 -23.51 51.46 26.27
N ASN A 734 -24.53 51.98 26.96
CA ASN A 734 -24.37 52.78 28.16
C ASN A 734 -23.61 51.98 29.23
N SER A 735 -22.31 52.22 29.37
CA SER A 735 -21.60 51.98 30.62
C SER A 735 -20.51 53.04 30.80
N ALA A 736 -20.54 53.68 31.96
CA ALA A 736 -19.75 54.85 32.28
C ALA A 736 -18.25 54.53 32.50
N SER A 737 -17.43 55.55 32.28
CA SER A 737 -16.07 55.72 32.81
C SER A 737 -14.93 54.87 32.20
N LYS A 738 -14.21 55.48 31.24
CA LYS A 738 -12.83 56.01 31.46
C LYS A 738 -12.38 56.77 30.22
N ARG A 739 -12.09 58.07 30.37
CA ARG A 739 -11.40 58.89 29.36
C ARG A 739 -10.07 58.22 29.00
N LYS A 740 -10.00 57.54 27.85
CA LYS A 740 -8.75 57.35 27.12
C LYS A 740 -8.57 58.57 26.23
N VAL A 741 -7.49 59.31 26.46
CA VAL A 741 -7.04 60.39 25.58
C VAL A 741 -6.83 59.79 24.20
N GLN A 742 -7.67 60.18 23.25
CA GLN A 742 -7.57 59.81 21.85
C GLN A 742 -6.47 60.70 21.26
N ILE A 743 -5.24 60.19 21.22
CA ILE A 743 -4.20 60.78 20.37
C ILE A 743 -4.66 60.48 18.95
N HIS A 744 -5.12 61.50 18.23
CA HIS A 744 -5.26 61.43 16.78
C HIS A 744 -3.86 61.24 16.19
N ASP A 745 -3.44 59.99 15.95
CA ASP A 745 -2.27 59.71 15.13
C ASP A 745 -2.65 60.12 13.69
N THR A 746 -2.10 61.25 13.22
CA THR A 746 -2.36 61.91 11.93
C THR A 746 -1.84 61.12 10.72
N ARG A 747 -1.73 59.80 10.83
CA ARG A 747 -1.03 58.96 9.87
C ARG A 747 -2.00 58.31 8.87
N PRO A 748 -1.61 58.18 7.59
CA PRO A 748 -2.48 57.61 6.56
C PRO A 748 -2.77 56.14 6.86
N VAL A 749 -4.06 55.80 6.85
CA VAL A 749 -4.58 54.42 6.89
C VAL A 749 -4.21 53.73 5.57
N LYS A 750 -3.69 52.49 5.62
CA LYS A 750 -3.21 51.75 4.44
C LYS A 750 -3.96 50.40 4.24
N PRO A 751 -5.24 50.43 3.86
CA PRO A 751 -6.09 49.23 3.83
C PRO A 751 -5.63 48.20 2.79
N ASP A 752 -5.07 48.61 1.64
CA ASP A 752 -4.63 47.66 0.61
C ASP A 752 -3.45 46.81 1.11
N LEU A 753 -2.44 47.45 1.72
CA LEU A 753 -1.30 46.75 2.32
C LEU A 753 -1.73 45.81 3.45
N ALA A 754 -2.73 46.20 4.25
CA ALA A 754 -3.29 45.32 5.27
C ALA A 754 -3.83 44.01 4.67
N LEU A 755 -4.58 44.10 3.57
CA LEU A 755 -5.11 42.94 2.85
C LEU A 755 -3.99 42.10 2.21
N VAL A 756 -2.96 42.74 1.62
CA VAL A 756 -1.77 42.05 1.08
C VAL A 756 -1.06 41.23 2.15
N TYR A 757 -0.89 41.80 3.35
CA TYR A 757 -0.19 41.12 4.44
C TYR A 757 -0.99 39.93 4.95
N VAL A 758 -2.30 40.11 5.19
CA VAL A 758 -3.18 39.01 5.62
C VAL A 758 -3.21 37.88 4.59
N GLU A 759 -3.31 38.23 3.30
CA GLU A 759 -3.27 37.24 2.23
C GLU A 759 -1.96 36.44 2.21
N TYR A 760 -0.82 37.12 2.36
CA TYR A 760 0.48 36.48 2.44
C TYR A 760 0.55 35.52 3.63
N LEU A 761 0.12 35.95 4.82
CA LEU A 761 0.09 35.14 6.03
C LEU A 761 -0.79 33.89 5.87
N LEU A 762 -1.97 34.01 5.25
CA LEU A 762 -2.88 32.88 5.03
C LEU A 762 -2.37 31.88 3.98
N THR A 763 -1.67 32.37 2.96
CA THR A 763 -1.20 31.54 1.83
C THR A 763 0.05 30.72 2.20
N HIS A 764 0.88 31.20 3.14
CA HIS A 764 2.13 30.52 3.55
C HIS A 764 1.91 29.62 4.78
N PRO A 765 2.12 28.28 4.70
CA PRO A 765 1.71 27.35 5.76
C PRO A 765 2.27 27.64 7.16
N LYS A 766 3.56 28.03 7.26
CA LYS A 766 4.20 28.38 8.55
C LYS A 766 3.60 29.65 9.13
N ASN A 767 3.46 30.69 8.30
CA ASN A 767 2.91 31.97 8.73
C ASN A 767 1.43 31.84 9.09
N ARG A 768 0.67 31.01 8.36
CA ARG A 768 -0.72 30.69 8.69
C ARG A 768 -0.82 30.03 10.06
N GLN A 769 0.08 29.08 10.37
CA GLN A 769 0.12 28.46 11.69
C GLN A 769 0.43 29.50 12.79
N CYS A 770 1.35 30.44 12.54
CA CYS A 770 1.64 31.56 13.44
C CYS A 770 0.41 32.47 13.60
N LEU A 771 -0.25 32.87 12.52
CA LEU A 771 -1.47 33.69 12.56
C LEU A 771 -2.57 33.02 13.39
N LEU A 772 -2.85 31.74 13.13
CA LEU A 772 -3.86 30.96 13.86
C LEU A 772 -3.48 30.65 15.32
N SER A 773 -2.24 30.96 15.74
CA SER A 773 -1.83 30.88 17.15
C SER A 773 -2.15 32.16 17.93
N ALA A 774 -2.55 33.24 17.25
CA ALA A 774 -2.93 34.49 17.89
C ALA A 774 -4.21 34.33 18.74
N PRO A 775 -4.42 35.22 19.75
CA PRO A 775 -5.62 35.15 20.59
C PRO A 775 -6.91 35.24 19.78
N ARG A 776 -7.89 34.37 20.10
CA ARG A 776 -9.19 34.28 19.40
C ARG A 776 -9.90 35.64 19.27
N LYS A 777 -9.82 36.49 20.29
CA LYS A 777 -10.39 37.84 20.25
C LYS A 777 -9.83 38.69 19.10
N LYS A 778 -8.51 38.63 18.86
CA LYS A 778 -7.84 39.35 17.77
C LYS A 778 -8.22 38.76 16.39
N LEU A 779 -8.31 37.43 16.30
CA LEU A 779 -8.74 36.75 15.06
C LEU A 779 -10.19 37.05 14.68
N ASN A 780 -11.10 37.07 15.67
CA ASN A 780 -12.49 37.44 15.45
C ASN A 780 -12.64 38.92 15.09
N HIS A 781 -11.81 39.80 15.66
CA HIS A 781 -11.78 41.21 15.28
C HIS A 781 -11.34 41.38 13.82
N LEU A 782 -10.27 40.69 13.40
CA LEU A 782 -9.85 40.66 11.99
C LEU A 782 -10.97 40.13 11.07
N LEU A 783 -11.63 39.03 11.45
CA LEU A 783 -12.72 38.44 10.66
C LEU A 783 -13.88 39.41 10.47
N LYS A 784 -14.25 40.17 11.52
CA LYS A 784 -15.28 41.21 11.49
C LYS A 784 -14.88 42.42 10.66
N ALA A 785 -13.62 42.85 10.74
CA ALA A 785 -13.11 43.95 9.92
C ALA A 785 -13.17 43.60 8.43
N LEU A 786 -12.83 42.35 8.07
CA LEU A 786 -12.96 41.85 6.69
C LEU A 786 -14.42 41.70 6.26
N GLU A 787 -15.34 41.36 7.18
CA GLU A 787 -16.78 41.22 6.88
C GLU A 787 -17.43 42.53 6.39
N MET A 788 -16.89 43.69 6.77
CA MET A 788 -17.37 45.00 6.32
C MET A 788 -17.38 45.14 4.79
N SER A 789 -16.57 44.33 4.09
CA SER A 789 -16.58 44.29 2.62
C SER A 789 -17.94 43.89 2.03
N LYS A 790 -18.79 43.13 2.75
CA LYS A 790 -20.14 42.78 2.29
C LYS A 790 -21.01 44.02 2.06
N ALA A 791 -20.97 44.98 2.99
CA ALA A 791 -21.72 46.24 2.88
C ALA A 791 -21.19 47.12 1.74
N ASP A 792 -19.87 47.17 1.55
CA ASP A 792 -19.27 47.89 0.42
C ASP A 792 -19.65 47.25 -0.92
N LEU A 793 -19.64 45.92 -1.02
CA LEU A 793 -20.07 45.19 -2.22
C LEU A 793 -21.56 45.38 -2.51
N GLU A 794 -22.42 45.42 -1.48
CA GLU A 794 -23.84 45.76 -1.64
C GLU A 794 -24.02 47.18 -2.22
N SER A 795 -23.28 48.16 -1.70
CA SER A 795 -23.34 49.56 -2.17
C SER A 795 -22.85 49.70 -3.62
N ILE A 796 -21.79 48.97 -3.98
CA ILE A 796 -21.24 48.94 -5.33
C ILE A 796 -22.26 48.35 -6.31
N LEU A 797 -22.98 47.29 -5.94
CA LEU A 797 -24.00 46.69 -6.80
C LEU A 797 -25.22 47.63 -6.97
N GLN A 798 -25.66 48.29 -5.91
CA GLN A 798 -26.90 49.09 -5.91
C GLN A 798 -26.83 50.43 -6.68
N SER A 799 -25.65 51.00 -6.95
CA SER A 799 -25.56 52.25 -7.71
C SER A 799 -24.27 52.35 -8.55
N PRO A 800 -24.35 52.77 -9.83
CA PRO A 800 -23.17 52.96 -10.67
C PRO A 800 -22.43 54.21 -10.17
N GLY A 801 -21.30 54.01 -9.50
CA GLY A 801 -20.55 55.07 -8.81
C GLY A 801 -20.91 55.25 -7.34
N GLY A 802 -21.58 54.26 -6.71
CA GLY A 802 -21.72 54.22 -5.25
C GLY A 802 -20.34 54.37 -4.61
N LYS A 803 -20.19 55.35 -3.71
CA LYS A 803 -18.95 55.53 -2.95
C LYS A 803 -18.96 54.50 -1.83
N PRO A 804 -18.22 53.38 -1.94
CA PRO A 804 -18.13 52.44 -0.84
C PRO A 804 -17.58 53.17 0.38
N HIS A 805 -18.06 52.78 1.57
CA HIS A 805 -17.74 53.49 2.79
C HIS A 805 -16.32 53.18 3.27
N ASN A 806 -15.82 51.96 3.03
CA ASN A 806 -14.52 51.53 3.55
C ASN A 806 -13.53 51.07 2.47
N PHE A 807 -13.96 50.22 1.54
CA PHE A 807 -13.09 49.63 0.52
C PHE A 807 -13.48 50.01 -0.90
N ASN A 808 -12.52 50.37 -1.76
CA ASN A 808 -12.78 50.41 -3.21
C ASN A 808 -13.14 49.01 -3.75
N GLU A 809 -13.65 48.93 -4.98
CA GLU A 809 -14.13 47.67 -5.58
C GLU A 809 -13.11 46.51 -5.49
N ALA A 810 -11.86 46.75 -5.89
CA ALA A 810 -10.81 45.73 -5.86
C ALA A 810 -10.46 45.27 -4.42
N MET A 811 -10.38 46.22 -3.48
CA MET A 811 -10.14 45.92 -2.07
C MET A 811 -11.33 45.19 -1.44
N ALA A 812 -12.56 45.55 -1.79
CA ALA A 812 -13.77 44.92 -1.25
C ALA A 812 -13.86 43.45 -1.67
N LEU A 813 -13.57 43.14 -2.94
CA LEU A 813 -13.51 41.77 -3.46
C LEU A 813 -12.40 40.95 -2.79
N ARG A 814 -11.22 41.54 -2.59
CA ARG A 814 -10.10 40.90 -1.89
C ARG A 814 -10.40 40.65 -0.42
N ALA A 815 -10.96 41.64 0.28
CA ALA A 815 -11.37 41.54 1.68
C ALA A 815 -12.45 40.46 1.87
N PHE A 816 -13.43 40.39 0.97
CA PHE A 816 -14.45 39.33 0.95
C PHE A 816 -13.82 37.94 0.77
N SER A 817 -12.88 37.79 -0.16
CA SER A 817 -12.13 36.54 -0.34
C SER A 817 -11.37 36.14 0.91
N LEU A 818 -10.70 37.08 1.57
CA LEU A 818 -9.98 36.83 2.82
C LEU A 818 -10.92 36.51 3.98
N HIS A 819 -12.08 37.15 4.07
CA HIS A 819 -13.13 36.82 5.05
C HIS A 819 -13.56 35.36 4.92
N CYS A 820 -13.91 34.93 3.70
CA CYS A 820 -14.32 33.56 3.40
C CYS A 820 -13.20 32.54 3.63
N ARG A 821 -11.94 32.84 3.25
CA ARG A 821 -10.81 31.92 3.47
C ARG A 821 -10.42 31.83 4.95
N LEU A 822 -10.46 32.95 5.67
CA LEU A 822 -10.13 33.00 7.10
C LEU A 822 -11.16 32.21 7.93
N SER A 823 -12.45 32.30 7.61
CA SER A 823 -13.48 31.53 8.32
C SER A 823 -13.25 30.03 8.23
N ILE A 824 -12.82 29.49 7.07
CA ILE A 824 -12.44 28.07 6.93
C ILE A 824 -11.25 27.74 7.84
N HIS A 825 -10.20 28.55 7.80
CA HIS A 825 -9.00 28.31 8.58
C HIS A 825 -9.29 28.36 10.10
N LEU A 826 -10.21 29.21 10.52
CA LEU A 826 -10.70 29.26 11.90
C LEU A 826 -11.59 28.04 12.23
N GLN A 827 -12.48 27.61 11.32
CA GLN A 827 -13.27 26.37 11.50
C GLN A 827 -12.36 25.15 11.66
N HIS A 828 -11.32 25.03 10.84
CA HIS A 828 -10.33 23.97 10.96
C HIS A 828 -9.57 24.02 12.30
N LYS A 829 -9.20 25.23 12.76
CA LYS A 829 -8.43 25.41 13.99
C LYS A 829 -9.25 25.14 15.26
N PHE A 830 -10.53 25.50 15.26
CA PHE A 830 -11.44 25.41 16.39
C PHE A 830 -12.54 24.35 16.19
N CYS A 831 -12.26 23.30 15.40
CA CYS A 831 -13.25 22.29 15.01
C CYS A 831 -13.89 21.55 16.20
N SER A 832 -13.15 21.39 17.31
CA SER A 832 -13.64 20.77 18.55
C SER A 832 -14.76 21.54 19.23
N GLU A 833 -14.97 22.81 18.87
CA GLU A 833 -15.97 23.70 19.47
C GLU A 833 -17.27 23.80 18.63
N GLY A 834 -17.45 22.95 17.62
CA GLY A 834 -18.68 22.88 16.81
C GLY A 834 -18.66 23.78 15.55
N LYS A 835 -19.85 24.19 15.08
CA LYS A 835 -20.06 24.85 13.77
C LYS A 835 -19.86 26.38 13.76
N VAL A 836 -19.13 26.95 14.72
CA VAL A 836 -19.10 28.41 14.97
C VAL A 836 -18.65 29.23 13.76
N TYR A 837 -17.70 28.75 12.96
CA TYR A 837 -17.20 29.47 11.78
C TYR A 837 -17.79 28.93 10.47
N LEU A 838 -18.31 27.70 10.47
CA LEU A 838 -19.11 27.15 9.38
C LEU A 838 -20.44 27.91 9.23
N SER A 839 -21.08 28.28 10.36
CA SER A 839 -22.29 29.10 10.33
C SER A 839 -22.06 30.48 9.72
N ILE A 840 -20.87 31.06 9.88
CA ILE A 840 -20.51 32.35 9.23
C ILE A 840 -20.46 32.20 7.69
N LEU A 841 -20.04 31.04 7.19
CA LEU A 841 -20.11 30.74 5.75
C LEU A 841 -21.56 30.51 5.32
N GLU A 842 -22.38 29.81 6.12
CA GLU A 842 -23.82 29.67 5.85
C GLU A 842 -24.52 31.04 5.79
N ASP A 843 -24.26 31.92 6.75
CA ASP A 843 -24.73 33.31 6.79
C ASP A 843 -24.29 34.09 5.55
N THR A 844 -23.07 33.81 5.06
CA THR A 844 -22.56 34.40 3.80
C THR A 844 -23.28 33.85 2.57
N GLY A 845 -23.69 32.58 2.58
CA GLY A 845 -24.55 31.98 1.57
C GLY A 845 -25.93 32.61 1.54
N PHE A 846 -26.57 32.78 2.70
CA PHE A 846 -27.84 33.50 2.83
C PHE A 846 -27.72 34.96 2.40
N TRP A 847 -26.62 35.63 2.71
CA TRP A 847 -26.35 36.97 2.21
C TRP A 847 -26.25 37.00 0.68
N LEU A 848 -25.52 36.07 0.08
CA LEU A 848 -25.39 35.96 -1.39
C LEU A 848 -26.76 35.74 -2.05
N GLU A 849 -27.59 34.88 -1.49
CA GLU A 849 -28.96 34.63 -1.97
C GLU A 849 -29.85 35.88 -1.86
N ASN A 850 -29.89 36.50 -0.67
CA ASN A 850 -30.83 37.59 -0.39
C ASN A 850 -30.41 38.96 -0.93
N LYS A 851 -29.11 39.18 -1.19
CA LYS A 851 -28.58 40.49 -1.59
C LYS A 851 -27.98 40.51 -2.98
N VAL A 852 -27.26 39.46 -3.37
CA VAL A 852 -26.56 39.41 -4.66
C VAL A 852 -27.46 38.79 -5.73
N LEU A 853 -28.09 37.64 -5.45
CA LEU A 853 -28.98 37.00 -6.42
C LEU A 853 -30.28 37.78 -6.63
N SER A 854 -30.92 38.28 -5.56
CA SER A 854 -32.09 39.16 -5.66
C SER A 854 -31.80 40.38 -6.54
N PHE A 855 -30.66 41.04 -6.32
CA PHE A 855 -30.19 42.14 -7.16
C PHE A 855 -30.05 41.74 -8.64
N ILE A 856 -29.52 40.54 -8.94
CA ILE A 856 -29.41 40.08 -10.33
C ILE A 856 -30.79 39.85 -10.96
N GLN A 857 -31.79 39.43 -10.18
CA GLN A 857 -33.16 39.20 -10.66
C GLN A 857 -33.92 40.50 -10.93
N ASP A 858 -33.71 41.52 -10.08
CA ASP A 858 -34.49 42.77 -10.09
C ASP A 858 -33.96 43.84 -11.06
N GLN A 859 -32.83 43.60 -11.74
CA GLN A 859 -32.14 44.62 -12.56
C GLN A 859 -32.16 44.34 -14.06
N GLU A 860 -32.11 45.41 -14.85
CA GLU A 860 -32.09 45.34 -16.31
C GLU A 860 -30.75 44.84 -16.87
N GLU A 861 -30.76 44.26 -18.08
CA GLU A 861 -29.60 43.60 -18.68
C GLU A 861 -28.42 44.54 -18.95
N GLU A 862 -28.67 45.82 -19.23
CA GLU A 862 -27.61 46.83 -19.39
C GLU A 862 -26.91 47.16 -18.07
N TYR A 863 -27.66 47.23 -16.99
CA TYR A 863 -27.14 47.48 -15.64
C TYR A 863 -26.30 46.31 -15.12
N LEU A 864 -26.72 45.08 -15.42
CA LEU A 864 -26.00 43.85 -15.10
C LEU A 864 -24.68 43.71 -15.88
N LYS A 865 -24.58 44.27 -17.09
CA LYS A 865 -23.32 44.27 -17.85
C LYS A 865 -22.25 45.12 -17.17
N LEU A 866 -22.62 46.25 -16.57
CA LEU A 866 -21.70 47.15 -15.88
C LEU A 866 -21.09 46.51 -14.63
N HIS A 867 -21.88 45.74 -13.87
CA HIS A 867 -21.45 45.11 -12.61
C HIS A 867 -21.03 43.64 -12.78
N ARG A 868 -20.86 43.19 -14.03
CA ARG A 868 -20.59 41.78 -14.37
C ARG A 868 -19.40 41.19 -13.62
N VAL A 869 -18.29 41.92 -13.55
CA VAL A 869 -17.06 41.42 -12.91
C VAL A 869 -17.27 41.22 -11.41
N VAL A 870 -17.96 42.16 -10.76
CA VAL A 870 -18.16 42.17 -9.30
C VAL A 870 -18.99 40.97 -8.85
N TYR A 871 -20.20 40.79 -9.37
CA TYR A 871 -21.05 39.67 -8.93
C TYR A 871 -20.46 38.31 -9.32
N GLN A 872 -19.77 38.22 -10.46
CA GLN A 872 -19.11 36.97 -10.87
C GLN A 872 -18.01 36.58 -9.89
N GLN A 873 -17.16 37.53 -9.48
CA GLN A 873 -16.09 37.28 -8.52
C GLN A 873 -16.61 36.96 -7.12
N ILE A 874 -17.70 37.60 -6.67
CA ILE A 874 -18.36 37.26 -5.39
C ILE A 874 -18.81 35.79 -5.41
N ILE A 875 -19.56 35.39 -6.45
CA ILE A 875 -20.09 34.03 -6.60
C ILE A 875 -18.97 33.00 -6.70
N GLN A 876 -17.96 33.24 -7.55
CA GLN A 876 -16.83 32.32 -7.71
C GLN A 876 -16.02 32.17 -6.43
N THR A 877 -15.77 33.28 -5.72
CA THR A 877 -15.01 33.26 -4.47
C THR A 877 -15.73 32.43 -3.41
N TYR A 878 -17.04 32.66 -3.22
CA TYR A 878 -17.84 31.91 -2.27
C TYR A 878 -17.88 30.41 -2.62
N LEU A 879 -18.24 30.07 -3.85
CA LEU A 879 -18.34 28.67 -4.29
C LEU A 879 -17.00 27.93 -4.21
N MET A 880 -15.88 28.61 -4.49
CA MET A 880 -14.54 28.02 -4.43
C MET A 880 -14.13 27.70 -3.00
N VAL A 881 -14.39 28.62 -2.08
CA VAL A 881 -14.22 28.42 -0.63
C VAL A 881 -15.08 27.25 -0.15
N CYS A 882 -16.37 27.21 -0.50
CA CYS A 882 -17.26 26.12 -0.10
C CYS A 882 -16.86 24.76 -0.68
N LYS A 883 -16.39 24.72 -1.93
CA LYS A 883 -15.80 23.51 -2.54
C LYS A 883 -14.60 23.02 -1.72
N ASP A 884 -13.69 23.92 -1.37
CA ASP A 884 -12.49 23.58 -0.61
C ASP A 884 -12.85 23.09 0.81
N VAL A 885 -13.90 23.62 1.45
CA VAL A 885 -14.45 23.14 2.73
C VAL A 885 -14.87 21.67 2.65
N VAL A 886 -15.61 21.30 1.60
CA VAL A 886 -16.06 19.92 1.38
C VAL A 886 -14.86 19.01 1.08
N MET A 887 -13.93 19.46 0.23
CA MET A 887 -12.70 18.73 -0.11
C MET A 887 -11.85 18.37 1.12
N VAL A 888 -11.75 19.28 2.10
CA VAL A 888 -11.00 19.02 3.36
C VAL A 888 -11.85 18.36 4.45
N GLY A 889 -13.10 17.98 4.16
CA GLY A 889 -13.97 17.25 5.07
C GLY A 889 -14.58 18.08 6.21
N LEU A 890 -14.57 19.42 6.11
CA LEU A 890 -15.12 20.32 7.15
C LEU A 890 -16.61 20.66 6.94
N GLY A 891 -17.17 20.39 5.77
CA GLY A 891 -18.59 20.61 5.46
C GLY A 891 -19.40 19.35 5.72
N ASP A 892 -20.33 19.40 6.66
CA ASP A 892 -21.26 18.30 6.94
C ASP A 892 -22.34 18.14 5.84
N TYR A 893 -23.15 17.07 5.94
CA TYR A 893 -24.21 16.79 4.97
C TYR A 893 -25.21 17.94 4.80
N LYS A 894 -25.58 18.62 5.89
CA LYS A 894 -26.51 19.75 5.86
C LYS A 894 -25.92 20.93 5.06
N PHE A 895 -24.67 21.27 5.32
CA PHE A 895 -23.94 22.29 4.58
C PHE A 895 -23.79 21.92 3.10
N GLN A 896 -23.48 20.65 2.79
CA GLN A 896 -23.36 20.17 1.41
C GLN A 896 -24.69 20.29 0.65
N ILE A 897 -25.82 19.93 1.27
CA ILE A 897 -27.15 20.09 0.68
C ILE A 897 -27.46 21.57 0.42
N GLN A 898 -27.21 22.44 1.40
CA GLN A 898 -27.40 23.89 1.24
C GLN A 898 -26.51 24.48 0.13
N LEU A 899 -25.24 24.04 0.04
CA LEU A 899 -24.33 24.45 -1.02
C LEU A 899 -24.86 24.10 -2.42
N LEU A 900 -25.42 22.90 -2.56
CA LEU A 900 -26.05 22.48 -3.82
C LEU A 900 -27.32 23.27 -4.12
N GLN A 901 -28.12 23.63 -3.10
CA GLN A 901 -29.30 24.49 -3.25
C GLN A 901 -28.92 25.91 -3.69
N TRP A 902 -27.92 26.54 -3.07
CA TRP A 902 -27.41 27.85 -3.51
C TRP A 902 -26.84 27.77 -4.93
N SER A 903 -26.13 26.69 -5.27
CA SER A 903 -25.63 26.46 -6.62
C SER A 903 -26.76 26.38 -7.65
N LEU A 904 -27.90 25.76 -7.28
CA LEU A 904 -29.10 25.71 -8.11
C LEU A 904 -29.73 27.10 -8.26
N GLY A 905 -29.85 27.88 -7.19
CA GLY A 905 -30.35 29.25 -7.22
C GLY A 905 -29.51 30.18 -8.10
N ILE A 906 -28.18 30.06 -8.04
CA ILE A 906 -27.24 30.75 -8.93
C ILE A 906 -27.50 30.38 -10.39
N MET A 907 -27.68 29.08 -10.71
CA MET A 907 -27.95 28.61 -12.07
C MET A 907 -29.26 29.14 -12.66
N GLN A 908 -30.28 29.34 -11.82
CA GLN A 908 -31.58 29.84 -12.26
C GLN A 908 -31.58 31.36 -12.46
N THR A 909 -30.74 32.07 -11.71
CA THR A 909 -30.71 33.53 -11.66
C THR A 909 -29.71 34.14 -12.64
N VAL A 910 -28.49 33.60 -12.72
CA VAL A 910 -27.38 34.25 -13.41
C VAL A 910 -27.29 33.82 -14.87
N LYS A 911 -27.36 34.80 -15.78
CA LYS A 911 -27.10 34.59 -17.22
C LYS A 911 -25.59 34.47 -17.46
N GLY A 912 -25.05 33.24 -17.52
CA GLY A 912 -23.65 32.98 -17.89
C GLY A 912 -23.11 31.61 -17.40
N PHE A 913 -21.86 31.28 -17.77
CA PHE A 913 -21.29 29.93 -17.53
C PHE A 913 -19.96 29.91 -16.76
N PHE A 914 -19.54 31.05 -16.22
CA PHE A 914 -18.26 31.23 -15.53
C PHE A 914 -18.10 30.38 -14.26
N TYR A 915 -19.19 29.82 -13.73
CA TYR A 915 -19.20 28.97 -12.53
C TYR A 915 -19.34 27.47 -12.84
N VAL A 916 -19.60 27.05 -14.09
CA VAL A 916 -19.92 25.64 -14.43
C VAL A 916 -18.76 24.69 -14.12
N SER A 917 -17.53 25.07 -14.49
CA SER A 917 -16.34 24.28 -14.15
C SER A 917 -16.15 24.13 -12.63
N LEU A 918 -16.50 25.17 -11.86
CA LEU A 918 -16.40 25.15 -10.41
C LEU A 918 -17.49 24.28 -9.78
N LEU A 919 -18.70 24.33 -10.33
CA LEU A 919 -19.82 23.49 -9.93
C LEU A 919 -19.54 22.00 -10.16
N LEU A 920 -18.92 21.63 -11.28
CA LEU A 920 -18.44 20.26 -11.52
C LEU A 920 -17.42 19.82 -10.45
N GLY A 921 -16.54 20.74 -10.04
CA GLY A 921 -15.65 20.53 -8.90
C GLY A 921 -16.43 20.28 -7.60
N ILE A 922 -17.45 21.08 -7.29
CA ILE A 922 -18.30 20.90 -6.11
C ILE A 922 -18.99 19.53 -6.15
N LEU A 923 -19.61 19.17 -7.28
CA LEU A 923 -20.29 17.88 -7.44
C LEU A 923 -19.34 16.71 -7.24
N LYS A 924 -18.11 16.80 -7.75
CA LYS A 924 -17.04 15.82 -7.52
C LYS A 924 -16.69 15.70 -6.04
N GLU A 925 -16.40 16.80 -5.36
CA GLU A 925 -15.98 16.76 -3.95
C GLU A 925 -17.12 16.31 -3.02
N VAL A 926 -18.36 16.75 -3.25
CA VAL A 926 -19.56 16.30 -2.51
C VAL A 926 -19.81 14.80 -2.70
N THR A 927 -19.65 14.31 -3.94
CA THR A 927 -19.82 12.87 -4.21
C THR A 927 -18.71 12.04 -3.55
N GLY A 928 -17.49 12.57 -3.48
CA GLY A 928 -16.35 11.90 -2.85
C GLY A 928 -16.33 11.97 -1.31
N SER A 929 -16.84 13.05 -0.71
CA SER A 929 -16.81 13.29 0.75
C SER A 929 -17.69 12.32 1.55
N SER A 930 -18.74 11.78 0.93
CA SER A 930 -19.70 10.83 1.51
C SER A 930 -19.08 9.52 2.06
N LEU A 931 -17.82 9.22 1.72
CA LEU A 931 -17.07 8.06 2.21
C LEU A 931 -16.23 8.36 3.47
N ILE A 932 -15.98 9.64 3.76
CA ILE A 932 -15.07 10.10 4.82
C ILE A 932 -15.85 10.44 6.10
N GLN A 933 -17.09 10.90 5.96
CA GLN A 933 -17.97 11.29 7.06
C GLN A 933 -18.93 10.14 7.39
N LYS A 934 -19.12 9.84 8.67
CA LYS A 934 -20.21 8.93 9.11
C LYS A 934 -21.53 9.70 8.99
N PRO A 935 -22.55 9.19 8.28
CA PRO A 935 -23.86 9.84 8.24
C PRO A 935 -24.54 9.75 9.61
N ASP A 936 -25.26 10.81 9.98
CA ASP A 936 -26.14 10.81 11.17
C ASP A 936 -27.45 10.04 10.86
N SER A 937 -27.87 9.98 9.59
CA SER A 937 -28.99 9.17 9.11
C SER A 937 -28.85 8.78 7.62
N ASP A 938 -29.45 7.66 7.22
CA ASP A 938 -29.48 7.23 5.81
C ASP A 938 -30.34 8.15 4.92
N GLU A 939 -31.32 8.87 5.49
CA GLU A 939 -32.20 9.80 4.77
C GLU A 939 -31.45 11.03 4.25
N GLU A 940 -30.45 11.53 4.99
CA GLU A 940 -29.63 12.67 4.58
C GLU A 940 -28.75 12.32 3.37
N VAL A 941 -28.23 11.09 3.32
CA VAL A 941 -27.41 10.59 2.19
C VAL A 941 -28.24 10.47 0.92
N VAL A 942 -29.46 9.95 1.03
CA VAL A 942 -30.40 9.87 -0.09
C VAL A 942 -30.75 11.27 -0.60
N THR A 943 -31.06 12.19 0.30
CA THR A 943 -31.40 13.59 -0.05
C THR A 943 -30.23 14.30 -0.72
N LEU A 944 -29.00 14.08 -0.25
CA LEU A 944 -27.80 14.64 -0.85
C LEU A 944 -27.63 14.16 -2.29
N PHE A 945 -27.71 12.86 -2.54
CA PHE A 945 -27.49 12.30 -3.87
C PHE A 945 -28.61 12.63 -4.86
N ASP A 946 -29.86 12.70 -4.40
CA ASP A 946 -30.96 13.23 -5.20
C ASP A 946 -30.70 14.69 -5.60
N THR A 947 -30.18 15.50 -4.68
CA THR A 947 -29.78 16.89 -4.97
C THR A 947 -28.60 16.96 -5.94
N VAL A 948 -27.58 16.10 -5.82
CA VAL A 948 -26.46 15.98 -6.77
C VAL A 948 -26.98 15.71 -8.19
N GLN A 949 -27.89 14.74 -8.33
CA GLN A 949 -28.49 14.40 -9.63
C GLN A 949 -29.28 15.58 -10.21
N LYS A 950 -30.12 16.24 -9.39
CA LYS A 950 -30.91 17.41 -9.81
C LYS A 950 -30.03 18.56 -10.29
N VAL A 951 -28.98 18.88 -9.53
CA VAL A 951 -28.03 19.95 -9.88
C VAL A 951 -27.28 19.61 -11.16
N PHE A 952 -26.78 18.38 -11.30
CA PHE A 952 -26.08 17.93 -12.51
C PHE A 952 -26.97 17.98 -13.76
N GLN A 953 -28.21 17.51 -13.64
CA GLN A 953 -29.19 17.58 -14.72
C GLN A 953 -29.47 19.02 -15.15
N LYS A 954 -29.76 19.92 -14.19
CA LYS A 954 -30.04 21.32 -14.50
C LYS A 954 -28.84 22.04 -15.11
N MET A 955 -27.63 21.73 -14.63
CA MET A 955 -26.39 22.24 -15.23
C MET A 955 -26.26 21.82 -16.70
N LEU A 956 -26.45 20.53 -17.03
CA LEU A 956 -26.39 20.06 -18.42
C LEU A 956 -27.51 20.65 -19.29
N GLU A 957 -28.73 20.81 -18.76
CA GLU A 957 -29.81 21.52 -19.46
C GLU A 957 -29.42 22.96 -19.79
N CYS A 958 -28.82 23.69 -18.83
CA CYS A 958 -28.37 25.07 -19.04
C CYS A 958 -27.24 25.14 -20.09
N MET A 959 -26.28 24.23 -20.05
CA MET A 959 -25.23 24.13 -21.06
C MET A 959 -25.79 23.84 -22.46
N ALA A 960 -26.72 22.89 -22.59
CA ALA A 960 -27.33 22.53 -23.86
C ALA A 960 -28.18 23.69 -24.44
N ARG A 961 -28.97 24.38 -23.60
CA ARG A 961 -29.73 25.57 -24.01
C ARG A 961 -28.81 26.70 -24.47
N SER A 962 -27.69 26.88 -23.79
CA SER A 962 -26.67 27.87 -24.16
C SER A 962 -26.04 27.58 -25.50
N PHE A 963 -25.58 26.35 -25.69
CA PHE A 963 -24.98 25.90 -26.95
C PHE A 963 -25.90 26.17 -28.15
N ARG A 964 -27.21 26.05 -27.94
CA ARG A 964 -28.24 26.37 -28.95
C ARG A 964 -28.43 27.88 -29.19
N LYS A 965 -28.34 28.72 -28.15
CA LYS A 965 -28.58 30.18 -28.25
C LYS A 965 -27.34 30.96 -28.67
N GLN A 966 -26.15 30.54 -28.23
CA GLN A 966 -24.85 31.19 -28.43
C GLN A 966 -23.77 30.13 -28.71
N PRO A 967 -23.66 29.64 -29.97
CA PRO A 967 -22.84 28.48 -30.30
C PRO A 967 -21.33 28.70 -30.06
N GLU A 968 -20.80 29.91 -30.27
CA GLU A 968 -19.38 30.21 -30.04
C GLU A 968 -18.99 30.18 -28.56
N GLU A 969 -19.80 30.80 -27.69
CA GLU A 969 -19.59 30.75 -26.23
C GLU A 969 -19.83 29.34 -25.68
N GLY A 970 -20.82 28.63 -26.23
CA GLY A 970 -21.09 27.23 -25.90
C GLY A 970 -19.93 26.30 -26.25
N LEU A 971 -19.25 26.49 -27.39
CA LEU A 971 -18.06 25.74 -27.76
C LEU A 971 -16.89 25.99 -26.79
N ARG A 972 -16.64 27.25 -26.43
CA ARG A 972 -15.60 27.61 -25.44
C ARG A 972 -15.87 26.97 -24.08
N LEU A 973 -17.13 26.98 -23.65
CA LEU A 973 -17.56 26.32 -22.42
C LEU A 973 -17.29 24.82 -22.47
N LEU A 974 -17.67 24.14 -23.55
CA LEU A 974 -17.46 22.70 -23.74
C LEU A 974 -16.00 22.32 -23.56
N TYR A 975 -15.06 23.05 -24.17
CA TYR A 975 -13.64 22.79 -23.99
C TYR A 975 -13.18 22.98 -22.53
N SER A 976 -13.66 24.02 -21.86
CA SER A 976 -13.27 24.31 -20.47
C SER A 976 -13.75 23.26 -19.46
N VAL A 977 -14.86 22.56 -19.74
CA VAL A 977 -15.48 21.61 -18.79
C VAL A 977 -15.09 20.15 -19.04
N GLN A 978 -14.37 19.82 -20.12
CA GLN A 978 -14.03 18.43 -20.46
C GLN A 978 -13.33 17.69 -19.32
N THR A 979 -12.28 18.29 -18.75
CA THR A 979 -11.52 17.69 -17.67
C THR A 979 -12.33 17.61 -16.37
N PRO A 980 -12.94 18.71 -15.86
CA PRO A 980 -13.79 18.65 -14.66
C PRO A 980 -14.95 17.65 -14.77
N LEU A 981 -15.60 17.56 -15.95
CA LEU A 981 -16.69 16.62 -16.19
C LEU A 981 -16.18 15.17 -16.19
N HIS A 982 -15.04 14.90 -16.81
CA HIS A 982 -14.41 13.58 -16.76
C HIS A 982 -14.07 13.18 -15.31
N GLU A 983 -13.46 14.08 -14.53
CA GLU A 983 -13.15 13.81 -13.13
C GLU A 983 -14.38 13.49 -12.29
N PHE A 984 -15.47 14.26 -12.45
CA PHE A 984 -16.74 13.99 -11.77
C PHE A 984 -17.31 12.61 -12.13
N LEU A 985 -17.42 12.30 -13.43
CA LEU A 985 -17.93 11.01 -13.91
C LEU A 985 -17.08 9.83 -13.41
N MET A 986 -15.76 10.00 -13.39
CA MET A 986 -14.85 8.98 -12.87
C MET A 986 -14.98 8.81 -11.35
N THR A 987 -15.22 9.88 -10.60
CA THR A 987 -15.52 9.78 -9.16
C THR A 987 -16.81 9.00 -8.93
N VAL A 988 -17.90 9.33 -9.63
CA VAL A 988 -19.17 8.59 -9.53
C VAL A 988 -18.98 7.11 -9.92
N GLN A 989 -18.27 6.83 -11.02
CA GLN A 989 -18.00 5.45 -11.46
C GLN A 989 -17.14 4.65 -10.48
N SER A 990 -16.09 5.26 -9.93
CA SER A 990 -15.12 4.54 -9.10
C SER A 990 -15.66 4.24 -7.71
N TRP A 991 -16.51 5.11 -7.20
CA TRP A 991 -16.95 5.09 -5.80
C TRP A 991 -18.41 4.69 -5.62
N HIS A 992 -19.26 4.92 -6.63
CA HIS A 992 -20.71 4.73 -6.53
C HIS A 992 -21.26 3.84 -7.65
N ALA A 993 -20.45 2.94 -8.23
CA ALA A 993 -20.90 2.01 -9.26
C ALA A 993 -22.20 1.28 -8.85
N ASP A 994 -23.15 1.15 -9.78
CA ASP A 994 -24.43 0.46 -9.64
C ASP A 994 -25.46 1.07 -8.65
N THR A 995 -25.13 2.20 -8.02
CA THR A 995 -26.02 2.96 -7.13
C THR A 995 -27.05 3.82 -7.90
N PRO A 996 -28.12 4.32 -7.25
CA PRO A 996 -29.08 5.24 -7.88
C PRO A 996 -28.45 6.51 -8.46
N VAL A 997 -27.48 7.12 -7.77
CA VAL A 997 -26.80 8.33 -8.26
C VAL A 997 -25.96 8.05 -9.50
N HIS A 998 -25.30 6.89 -9.57
CA HIS A 998 -24.54 6.46 -10.75
C HIS A 998 -25.44 6.27 -11.97
N ARG A 999 -26.56 5.56 -11.80
CA ARG A 999 -27.57 5.41 -12.87
C ARG A 999 -28.17 6.75 -13.29
N GLY A 1000 -28.48 7.62 -12.34
CA GLY A 1000 -29.05 8.95 -12.59
C GLY A 1000 -28.11 9.87 -13.38
N VAL A 1001 -26.83 9.92 -13.00
CA VAL A 1001 -25.81 10.71 -13.68
C VAL A 1001 -25.57 10.19 -15.11
N LEU A 1002 -25.39 8.89 -15.29
CA LEU A 1002 -25.19 8.30 -16.63
C LEU A 1002 -26.41 8.49 -17.52
N SER A 1003 -27.62 8.27 -16.99
CA SER A 1003 -28.88 8.51 -17.69
C SER A 1003 -28.98 9.94 -18.18
N THR A 1004 -28.58 10.92 -17.36
CA THR A 1004 -28.57 12.34 -17.74
C THR A 1004 -27.61 12.62 -18.90
N VAL A 1005 -26.41 12.04 -18.91
CA VAL A 1005 -25.43 12.22 -20.00
C VAL A 1005 -25.91 11.61 -21.32
N ILE A 1006 -26.50 10.40 -21.24
CA ILE A 1006 -27.06 9.71 -22.41
C ILE A 1006 -28.25 10.50 -22.96
N ALA A 1007 -29.19 10.89 -22.09
CA ALA A 1007 -30.38 11.67 -22.48
C ALA A 1007 -29.98 12.98 -23.17
N ALA A 1008 -28.98 13.69 -22.64
CA ALA A 1008 -28.49 14.92 -23.24
C ALA A 1008 -27.94 14.71 -24.67
N SER A 1009 -27.19 13.63 -24.88
CA SER A 1009 -26.66 13.27 -26.21
C SER A 1009 -27.77 12.86 -27.19
N VAL A 1010 -28.71 12.03 -26.74
CA VAL A 1010 -29.86 11.58 -27.55
C VAL A 1010 -30.75 12.76 -27.97
N VAL A 1011 -30.99 13.71 -27.08
CA VAL A 1011 -31.82 14.90 -27.35
C VAL A 1011 -31.19 15.78 -28.44
N GLU A 1012 -29.89 16.02 -28.39
CA GLU A 1012 -29.20 16.83 -29.40
C GLU A 1012 -29.17 16.14 -30.76
N ILE A 1013 -28.86 14.83 -30.79
CA ILE A 1013 -28.89 14.03 -32.03
C ILE A 1013 -30.30 14.05 -32.63
N SER A 1014 -31.33 13.79 -31.82
CA SER A 1014 -32.73 13.80 -32.26
C SER A 1014 -33.15 15.16 -32.82
N HIS A 1015 -32.72 16.26 -32.19
CA HIS A 1015 -33.02 17.60 -32.67
C HIS A 1015 -32.33 17.93 -33.99
N ARG A 1016 -31.09 17.48 -34.20
CA ARG A 1016 -30.37 17.62 -35.47
C ARG A 1016 -31.08 16.83 -36.57
N LEU A 1017 -31.46 15.57 -36.30
CA LEU A 1017 -32.17 14.72 -37.26
C LEU A 1017 -33.51 15.33 -37.70
N ARG A 1018 -34.26 15.95 -36.77
CA ARG A 1018 -35.53 16.64 -37.08
C ARG A 1018 -35.38 17.90 -37.95
N LYS A 1019 -34.16 18.43 -38.10
CA LYS A 1019 -33.88 19.62 -38.94
C LYS A 1019 -33.43 19.28 -40.36
N VAL A 1020 -33.10 18.02 -40.63
CA VAL A 1020 -32.69 17.58 -41.97
C VAL A 1020 -33.95 17.45 -42.82
N SER A 1021 -33.98 18.16 -43.95
CA SER A 1021 -35.14 18.18 -44.87
C SER A 1021 -35.08 17.06 -45.91
N ASP A 1022 -33.90 16.50 -46.16
CA ASP A 1022 -33.64 15.46 -47.16
C ASP A 1022 -33.11 14.18 -46.51
N VAL A 1023 -33.83 13.07 -46.69
CA VAL A 1023 -33.51 11.79 -46.06
C VAL A 1023 -32.28 11.15 -46.71
N GLU A 1024 -31.92 11.53 -47.94
CA GLU A 1024 -30.76 11.02 -48.66
C GLU A 1024 -29.42 11.57 -48.13
N GLU A 1025 -29.43 12.64 -47.31
CA GLU A 1025 -28.24 13.19 -46.64
C GLU A 1025 -27.93 12.53 -45.28
N LEU A 1026 -28.75 11.57 -44.81
CA LEU A 1026 -28.60 10.93 -43.49
C LEU A 1026 -27.69 9.70 -43.54
N THR A 1027 -26.38 9.89 -43.39
CA THR A 1027 -25.44 8.79 -43.12
C THR A 1027 -25.34 8.50 -41.61
N PRO A 1028 -25.39 7.23 -41.16
CA PRO A 1028 -25.14 6.89 -39.77
C PRO A 1028 -23.71 7.30 -39.37
N PRO A 1029 -23.51 7.89 -38.17
CA PRO A 1029 -22.18 8.31 -37.73
C PRO A 1029 -21.25 7.09 -37.55
N GLU A 1030 -20.10 7.09 -38.23
CA GLU A 1030 -19.10 6.01 -38.16
C GLU A 1030 -18.03 6.31 -37.08
N GLY A 1031 -17.86 7.58 -36.70
CA GLY A 1031 -16.93 8.02 -35.67
C GLY A 1031 -17.44 9.16 -34.80
N LEU A 1032 -16.70 9.44 -33.71
CA LEU A 1032 -16.95 10.57 -32.80
C LEU A 1032 -17.01 11.93 -33.54
N SER A 1033 -16.27 12.08 -34.64
CA SER A 1033 -16.26 13.27 -35.50
C SER A 1033 -17.59 13.57 -36.17
N ASP A 1034 -18.50 12.60 -36.24
CA ASP A 1034 -19.74 12.70 -37.00
C ASP A 1034 -20.91 13.12 -36.10
N LEU A 1035 -20.72 12.94 -34.78
CA LEU A 1035 -21.66 13.39 -33.75
C LEU A 1035 -21.69 14.92 -33.65
N PRO A 1036 -22.85 15.52 -33.29
CA PRO A 1036 -22.96 16.93 -32.96
C PRO A 1036 -21.97 17.34 -31.85
N PRO A 1037 -21.52 18.61 -31.77
CA PRO A 1037 -20.40 19.00 -30.91
C PRO A 1037 -20.61 18.74 -29.41
N PHE A 1038 -21.83 18.90 -28.88
CA PHE A 1038 -22.10 18.67 -27.46
C PHE A 1038 -22.13 17.16 -27.14
N SER A 1039 -22.77 16.35 -28.00
CA SER A 1039 -22.79 14.88 -27.95
C SER A 1039 -21.38 14.30 -28.13
N ARG A 1040 -20.61 14.81 -29.09
CA ARG A 1040 -19.20 14.44 -29.31
C ARG A 1040 -18.36 14.64 -28.05
N CYS A 1041 -18.57 15.75 -27.34
CA CYS A 1041 -17.88 16.05 -26.10
C CYS A 1041 -18.26 15.04 -25.00
N LEU A 1042 -19.55 14.81 -24.78
CA LEU A 1042 -20.05 13.89 -23.74
C LEU A 1042 -19.64 12.43 -23.99
N ILE A 1043 -19.89 11.93 -25.20
CA ILE A 1043 -19.54 10.56 -25.61
C ILE A 1043 -18.02 10.39 -25.67
N GLY A 1044 -17.27 11.40 -26.13
CA GLY A 1044 -15.80 11.37 -26.12
C GLY A 1044 -15.20 11.27 -24.72
N ILE A 1045 -15.86 11.79 -23.69
CA ILE A 1045 -15.44 11.63 -22.29
C ILE A 1045 -15.75 10.21 -21.78
N ILE A 1046 -16.93 9.67 -22.11
CA ILE A 1046 -17.31 8.29 -21.77
C ILE A 1046 -16.34 7.28 -22.44
N MET A 1047 -16.01 7.49 -23.70
CA MET A 1047 -15.14 6.59 -24.48
C MET A 1047 -13.69 6.52 -23.98
N LYS A 1048 -13.25 7.48 -23.15
CA LYS A 1048 -11.94 7.43 -22.48
C LYS A 1048 -11.91 6.44 -21.32
N SER A 1049 -13.06 5.94 -20.87
CA SER A 1049 -13.17 4.97 -19.76
C SER A 1049 -13.74 3.64 -20.25
N PRO A 1050 -12.90 2.62 -20.49
CA PRO A 1050 -13.34 1.30 -20.96
C PRO A 1050 -14.32 0.58 -20.03
N ILE A 1051 -14.42 1.03 -18.77
CA ILE A 1051 -15.33 0.49 -17.77
C ILE A 1051 -16.72 1.11 -17.88
N VAL A 1052 -16.83 2.40 -18.24
CA VAL A 1052 -18.12 3.09 -18.42
C VAL A 1052 -18.77 2.71 -19.76
N ILE A 1053 -17.95 2.34 -20.76
CA ILE A 1053 -18.42 1.86 -22.07
C ILE A 1053 -19.05 0.46 -21.98
N ARG A 1054 -18.54 -0.38 -21.08
CA ARG A 1054 -19.07 -1.72 -20.82
C ARG A 1054 -20.33 -1.62 -19.98
#